data_AF-A0A151E7T0-F1
#
_entry.id   AF-A0A151E7T0-F1
#
_cell.length_a   1.000
_cell.length_b   1.000
_cell.length_c   1.000
_cell.angle_alpha   90.00
_cell.angle_beta   90.00
_cell.angle_gamma   90.00
#
_symmetry.space_group_name_H-M   'P 1'
#
loop_
_entity.id
_entity.type
_entity.pdbx_description
1 polymer ?
#
loop_
_entity_poly.entity_id
_entity_poly.type
_entity_poly.pdbx_seq_one_letter_code
_entity_poly.pdbx_strand_id
1 'polypeptide(L)'
;MGDKKLKKNDKLIAVLGVVILIIAAVGIFYWSEEPAFIEAEVKDFFMVSGVMNDLPEAISISDSCAFYSLIATPVAINYDSEGYQHVIPIYIKNFEEPSSAIERAEEMIGIFADEEVKEDISPKDLSLDFAQRYWKSSQGALLIEYTQEGYNLGVLATPIASYFSIPVIVTDKVDEKVREVLNDLGVKRTIICGDLEGFGEILKFEDVDQVVDACIQVVQEKFEKVNYITITNPIDIHEPKVMGSISKNYEGSLKSMFTLLPSKLKSSLSNIKTALNPSVKFGTITIPEDWKYALIKFEGTAEYKGDEDPNKFGSSVSFEFIGDYEVFGSGLGTPAGTPIRDSDGNIKVDRVYSENVVYDLGGEEFDVIGKSATLFVSDSADVKVNLVIENLSDPVYPMMKKLSATAPYLTAYRKGIIFGKPEFAFVADDHIRDERDQTSPGTYQSRSNHGLLYANNKHVFDIHDQINELLAKLVGIDLSQIDSLKDLRDYYKDNPVYICLIGGNVGIPQLIYDSYLTPPGEGYISSKYGVGIPTDIIYGNIDPIPDTWDMVTPDVYWDDDENYAFQENILGRITGWDVQDASALIARTIFYDNILEKEEYDLWKDKATVQTGCGTDFLRPPLATLIRKMTGGDDIVKWFSGNTELTGDSLQKTVLEPLGFKVYRTYNTESQVKGFSDSAINTMATQNLLSRLLFGKTLTKIVSGEKKVIGGELLEECNILYQNAHGMPNYYEFGDAATGTLGFRPILYLIGNWLQRAGQNFFMTPLTQHGTHNIRNVENMKLGPSIMIIESCFTGKIDGMYPKQAISQAPLHAGINALIASPTETNVPGGYLEPYLEKGIKWDRYNIIGNIANRLNARKGNYPEFHFGPIIYSDFFEYLGLDQDVGTALRNARNDYLPKDWDATFKWVPPLAAGGVNLAPNVPEHKYLTYQEYCLYADPAFNPYMPNQ
;
A
#
# COMPACT_ATOMS: atom_id res chain seq x y z
N MET A 1 76.30 -67.98 39.79
CA MET A 1 74.85 -67.77 39.97
C MET A 1 74.69 -66.48 40.76
N GLY A 2 74.29 -65.32 40.25
CA GLY A 2 73.79 -64.93 38.93
C GLY A 2 73.08 -63.58 39.11
N ASP A 3 73.86 -62.53 39.40
CA ASP A 3 73.40 -61.14 39.51
C ASP A 3 72.68 -60.71 38.22
N LYS A 4 71.35 -60.66 38.24
CA LYS A 4 70.59 -59.94 37.22
C LYS A 4 70.43 -58.48 37.65
N LYS A 5 71.45 -57.68 37.31
CA LYS A 5 71.32 -56.24 37.12
C LYS A 5 70.11 -55.98 36.22
N LEU A 6 69.03 -55.43 36.77
CA LEU A 6 68.00 -54.73 35.99
C LEU A 6 68.72 -53.70 35.12
N LYS A 7 68.60 -53.86 33.79
CA LYS A 7 69.31 -52.98 32.86
C LYS A 7 68.67 -51.59 32.98
N LYS A 8 69.50 -50.56 32.87
CA LYS A 8 69.11 -49.13 32.94
C LYS A 8 67.98 -48.76 31.94
N ASN A 9 67.72 -49.64 30.96
CA ASN A 9 66.68 -49.49 29.95
C ASN A 9 65.31 -50.06 30.36
N ASP A 10 65.21 -50.94 31.36
CA ASP A 10 63.93 -51.57 31.74
C ASP A 10 62.99 -50.58 32.47
N LYS A 11 63.56 -49.66 33.26
CA LYS A 11 62.80 -48.53 33.85
C LYS A 11 62.35 -47.52 32.80
N LEU A 12 63.17 -47.31 31.76
CA LEU A 12 62.83 -46.41 30.66
C LEU A 12 61.67 -46.97 29.84
N ILE A 13 61.68 -48.28 29.56
CA ILE A 13 60.60 -48.99 28.85
C ILE A 13 59.31 -48.97 29.67
N ALA A 14 59.38 -49.19 30.99
CA ALA A 14 58.21 -49.13 31.86
C ALA A 14 57.60 -47.72 31.94
N VAL A 15 58.44 -46.68 32.02
CA VAL A 15 57.99 -45.28 32.03
C VAL A 15 57.40 -44.89 30.66
N LEU A 16 58.03 -45.29 29.55
CA LEU A 16 57.48 -45.09 28.20
C LEU A 16 56.14 -45.81 28.04
N GLY A 17 55.99 -47.04 28.56
CA GLY A 17 54.73 -47.78 28.53
C GLY A 17 53.62 -47.08 29.31
N VAL A 18 53.93 -46.52 30.49
CA VAL A 18 52.96 -45.75 31.29
C VAL A 18 52.60 -44.42 30.61
N VAL A 19 53.57 -43.73 30.01
CA VAL A 19 53.31 -42.49 29.25
C VAL A 19 52.46 -42.78 28.01
N ILE A 20 52.71 -43.86 27.29
CA ILE A 20 51.88 -44.29 26.15
C ILE A 20 50.46 -44.64 26.61
N LEU A 21 50.30 -45.30 27.76
CA LEU A 21 48.99 -45.61 28.32
C LEU A 21 48.24 -44.36 28.80
N ILE A 22 48.93 -43.37 29.36
CA ILE A 22 48.32 -42.07 29.73
C ILE A 22 47.96 -41.29 28.48
N ILE A 23 48.81 -41.25 27.46
CA ILE A 23 48.52 -40.59 26.18
C ILE A 23 47.37 -41.30 25.45
N ALA A 24 47.29 -42.63 25.51
CA ALA A 24 46.17 -43.39 24.95
C ALA A 24 44.89 -43.19 25.76
N ALA A 25 44.98 -43.12 27.10
CA ALA A 25 43.82 -42.85 27.95
C ALA A 25 43.29 -41.42 27.78
N VAL A 26 44.19 -40.42 27.69
CA VAL A 26 43.85 -39.03 27.33
C VAL A 26 43.35 -38.97 25.90
N GLY A 27 44.00 -39.68 24.96
CA GLY A 27 43.55 -39.82 23.59
C GLY A 27 42.13 -40.38 23.50
N ILE A 28 41.79 -41.41 24.27
CA ILE A 28 40.42 -41.97 24.35
C ILE A 28 39.45 -41.04 25.10
N PHE A 29 39.91 -40.28 26.09
CA PHE A 29 39.08 -39.31 26.81
C PHE A 29 38.77 -38.04 26.01
N TYR A 30 39.64 -37.69 25.05
CA TYR A 30 39.52 -36.53 24.17
C TYR A 30 39.20 -36.91 22.71
N TRP A 31 39.09 -38.20 22.38
CA TRP A 31 38.60 -38.68 21.10
C TRP A 31 37.08 -38.78 21.19
N SER A 32 36.42 -37.66 20.92
CA SER A 32 35.07 -37.70 20.35
C SER A 32 35.24 -37.94 18.86
N GLU A 33 34.60 -38.99 18.32
CA GLU A 33 34.21 -38.93 16.92
C GLU A 33 33.38 -37.64 16.77
N GLU A 34 33.81 -36.72 15.91
CA GLU A 34 32.86 -35.72 15.41
C GLU A 34 31.68 -36.54 14.88
N PRO A 35 30.44 -36.32 15.38
CA PRO A 35 29.31 -37.05 14.87
C PRO A 35 29.26 -36.82 13.37
N ALA A 36 29.40 -37.90 12.59
CA ALA A 36 29.21 -37.83 11.16
C ALA A 36 27.73 -37.46 10.94
N PHE A 37 27.48 -36.18 10.68
CA PHE A 37 26.16 -35.72 10.28
C PHE A 37 25.79 -36.42 8.98
N ILE A 38 24.63 -37.04 8.94
CA ILE A 38 24.11 -37.67 7.74
C ILE A 38 23.31 -36.60 7.01
N GLU A 39 23.83 -36.17 5.86
CA GLU A 39 23.14 -35.27 4.94
C GLU A 39 21.89 -35.97 4.40
N ALA A 40 20.75 -35.28 4.50
CA ALA A 40 19.44 -35.75 4.07
C ALA A 40 18.95 -34.97 2.85
N GLU A 41 18.13 -35.60 2.02
CA GLU A 41 17.44 -34.95 0.91
C GLU A 41 16.00 -34.58 1.30
N VAL A 42 15.38 -33.67 0.54
CA VAL A 42 13.99 -33.23 0.79
C VAL A 42 13.01 -34.41 0.88
N LYS A 43 13.17 -35.43 0.04
CA LYS A 43 12.35 -36.65 0.02
C LYS A 43 12.37 -37.43 1.35
N ASP A 44 13.44 -37.31 2.14
CA ASP A 44 13.57 -37.98 3.44
C ASP A 44 12.67 -37.34 4.51
N PHE A 45 12.13 -36.15 4.21
CA PHE A 45 11.20 -35.41 5.05
C PHE A 45 9.72 -35.62 4.69
N PHE A 46 9.37 -36.23 3.56
CA PHE A 46 7.96 -36.37 3.14
C PHE A 46 7.08 -37.16 4.13
N MET A 47 7.70 -38.05 4.90
CA MET A 47 7.01 -38.82 5.95
C MET A 47 7.20 -38.23 7.35
N VAL A 48 7.91 -37.10 7.48
CA VAL A 48 8.13 -36.42 8.77
C VAL A 48 6.84 -35.69 9.15
N SER A 49 6.42 -35.89 10.39
CA SER A 49 5.30 -35.15 10.96
C SER A 49 5.49 -34.97 12.47
N GLY A 50 4.97 -33.86 13.00
CA GLY A 50 4.77 -33.68 14.43
C GLY A 50 3.32 -33.90 14.88
N VAL A 51 3.16 -34.18 16.17
CA VAL A 51 1.86 -34.36 16.82
C VAL A 51 1.66 -33.21 17.78
N MET A 52 0.65 -32.39 17.53
CA MET A 52 0.31 -31.24 18.37
C MET A 52 -0.33 -31.68 19.71
N ASN A 53 -0.11 -30.89 20.75
CA ASN A 53 -0.89 -30.89 21.99
C ASN A 53 -2.10 -29.94 21.86
N ASP A 54 -2.67 -29.50 22.98
CA ASP A 54 -3.71 -28.46 23.01
C ASP A 54 -3.15 -27.14 22.46
N LEU A 55 -3.82 -26.59 21.45
CA LEU A 55 -3.49 -25.32 20.81
C LEU A 55 -4.25 -24.16 21.47
N PRO A 56 -3.70 -22.94 21.45
CA PRO A 56 -4.43 -21.74 21.88
C PRO A 56 -5.58 -21.42 20.91
N GLU A 57 -6.54 -20.61 21.35
CA GLU A 57 -7.60 -20.08 20.47
C GLU A 57 -7.05 -19.03 19.49
N ALA A 58 -6.10 -18.20 19.94
CA ALA A 58 -5.37 -17.23 19.12
C ALA A 58 -4.05 -16.82 19.79
N ILE A 59 -3.11 -16.31 18.98
CA ILE A 59 -1.79 -15.88 19.46
C ILE A 59 -1.59 -14.39 19.17
N SER A 60 -1.28 -13.60 20.18
CA SER A 60 -0.75 -12.24 20.01
C SER A 60 0.75 -12.24 20.18
N ILE A 61 1.49 -11.69 19.23
CA ILE A 61 2.95 -11.60 19.28
C ILE A 61 3.43 -10.16 19.11
N SER A 62 4.55 -9.84 19.78
CA SER A 62 5.15 -8.52 19.73
C SER A 62 5.72 -8.21 18.34
N ASP A 63 5.48 -7.01 17.83
CA ASP A 63 6.09 -6.50 16.59
C ASP A 63 7.58 -6.15 16.74
N SER A 64 8.13 -6.23 17.95
CA SER A 64 9.53 -5.92 18.25
C SER A 64 10.52 -6.87 17.56
N CYS A 65 10.17 -8.16 17.40
CA CYS A 65 11.04 -9.17 16.77
C CYS A 65 10.31 -9.95 15.68
N ALA A 66 10.80 -9.87 14.43
CA ALA A 66 10.19 -10.57 13.30
C ALA A 66 10.19 -12.11 13.46
N PHE A 67 11.18 -12.68 14.16
CA PHE A 67 11.27 -14.13 14.38
C PHE A 67 10.11 -14.71 15.20
N TYR A 68 9.42 -13.92 16.04
CA TYR A 68 8.27 -14.42 16.78
C TYR A 68 7.17 -14.94 15.85
N SER A 69 6.99 -14.29 14.69
CA SER A 69 6.01 -14.73 13.70
C SER A 69 6.38 -16.08 13.07
N LEU A 70 7.67 -16.30 12.80
CA LEU A 70 8.19 -17.56 12.26
C LEU A 70 7.98 -18.72 13.25
N ILE A 71 8.16 -18.45 14.54
CA ILE A 71 7.94 -19.42 15.63
C ILE A 71 6.45 -19.74 15.80
N ALA A 72 5.58 -18.72 15.75
CA ALA A 72 4.14 -18.88 15.95
C ALA A 72 3.42 -19.49 14.74
N THR A 73 3.93 -19.28 13.52
CA THR A 73 3.30 -19.74 12.27
C THR A 73 2.95 -21.24 12.28
N PRO A 74 3.85 -22.20 12.58
CA PRO A 74 3.51 -23.63 12.61
C PRO A 74 2.65 -24.04 13.81
N VAL A 75 2.45 -23.17 14.81
CA VAL A 75 1.42 -23.39 15.84
C VAL A 75 0.07 -22.98 15.26
N ALA A 76 0.03 -21.83 14.58
CA ALA A 76 -1.20 -21.23 14.10
C ALA A 76 -1.77 -21.88 12.83
N ILE A 77 -0.89 -22.30 11.93
CA ILE A 77 -1.20 -23.03 10.70
C ILE A 77 -0.42 -24.34 10.72
N ASN A 78 -1.12 -25.45 10.83
CA ASN A 78 -0.49 -26.76 10.78
C ASN A 78 -1.38 -27.76 10.07
N TYR A 79 -0.77 -28.84 9.60
CA TYR A 79 -1.43 -29.87 8.81
C TYR A 79 -1.25 -31.23 9.48
N ASP A 80 -2.35 -31.89 9.81
CA ASP A 80 -2.29 -33.22 10.38
C ASP A 80 -1.79 -34.26 9.36
N SER A 81 -1.67 -35.52 9.81
CA SER A 81 -1.22 -36.63 8.96
C SER A 81 -2.19 -36.99 7.83
N GLU A 82 -3.45 -36.56 7.92
CA GLU A 82 -4.48 -36.75 6.88
C GLU A 82 -4.53 -35.56 5.91
N GLY A 83 -3.79 -34.49 6.19
CA GLY A 83 -3.71 -33.28 5.37
C GLY A 83 -4.78 -32.24 5.72
N TYR A 84 -5.52 -32.40 6.82
CA TYR A 84 -6.44 -31.38 7.31
C TYR A 84 -5.67 -30.19 7.87
N GLN A 85 -6.13 -29.00 7.51
CA GLN A 85 -5.56 -27.74 7.95
C GLN A 85 -6.19 -27.31 9.28
N HIS A 86 -5.34 -27.00 10.25
CA HIS A 86 -5.71 -26.26 11.45
C HIS A 86 -5.28 -24.80 11.30
N VAL A 87 -6.16 -23.88 11.70
CA VAL A 87 -6.03 -22.43 11.53
C VAL A 87 -6.51 -21.74 12.81
N ILE A 88 -5.66 -20.89 13.38
CA ILE A 88 -6.02 -19.95 14.46
C ILE A 88 -5.40 -18.56 14.17
N PRO A 89 -6.00 -17.47 14.67
CA PRO A 89 -5.48 -16.12 14.41
C PRO A 89 -4.09 -15.87 14.99
N ILE A 90 -3.25 -15.18 14.22
CA ILE A 90 -2.05 -14.49 14.71
C ILE A 90 -2.29 -12.98 14.63
N TYR A 91 -2.08 -12.30 15.75
CA TYR A 91 -2.11 -10.84 15.85
C TYR A 91 -0.70 -10.32 16.16
N ILE A 92 -0.08 -9.63 15.21
CA ILE A 92 1.21 -8.95 15.42
C ILE A 92 0.93 -7.53 15.90
N LYS A 93 1.35 -7.18 17.11
CA LYS A 93 1.08 -5.87 17.69
C LYS A 93 2.21 -5.33 18.54
N ASN A 94 2.30 -4.01 18.60
CA ASN A 94 3.06 -3.34 19.63
C ASN A 94 2.21 -3.32 20.91
N PHE A 95 2.67 -3.91 22.00
CA PHE A 95 1.87 -3.99 23.24
C PHE A 95 1.81 -2.68 24.02
N GLU A 96 2.70 -1.72 23.75
CA GLU A 96 2.69 -0.39 24.37
C GLU A 96 1.83 0.61 23.59
N GLU A 97 1.92 0.57 22.26
CA GLU A 97 1.19 1.42 21.32
C GLU A 97 0.56 0.58 20.18
N PRO A 98 -0.47 -0.24 20.49
CA PRO A 98 -1.09 -1.10 19.48
C PRO A 98 -1.72 -0.26 18.36
N SER A 99 -1.58 -0.74 17.12
CA SER A 99 -2.27 -0.15 15.97
C SER A 99 -3.78 -0.34 16.13
N SER A 100 -4.57 0.71 15.88
CA SER A 100 -6.04 0.57 15.84
C SER A 100 -6.51 -0.43 14.79
N ALA A 101 -5.71 -0.69 13.74
CA ALA A 101 -6.02 -1.70 12.73
C ALA A 101 -6.08 -3.11 13.33
N ILE A 102 -5.13 -3.47 14.20
CA ILE A 102 -5.02 -4.81 14.78
C ILE A 102 -6.01 -5.01 15.93
N GLU A 103 -6.17 -4.01 16.81
CA GLU A 103 -7.20 -4.05 17.86
C GLU A 103 -8.60 -4.25 17.25
N ARG A 104 -8.87 -3.54 16.16
CA ARG A 104 -10.14 -3.67 15.45
C ARG A 104 -10.29 -5.01 14.75
N ALA A 105 -9.22 -5.58 14.18
CA ALA A 105 -9.28 -6.93 13.61
C ALA A 105 -9.62 -7.98 14.67
N GLU A 106 -9.07 -7.90 15.87
CA GLU A 106 -9.44 -8.76 17.01
C GLU A 106 -10.93 -8.63 17.34
N GLU A 107 -11.44 -7.40 17.46
CA GLU A 107 -12.86 -7.12 17.70
C GLU A 107 -13.76 -7.69 16.60
N MET A 108 -13.40 -7.48 15.33
CA MET A 108 -14.16 -7.96 14.15
C MET A 108 -14.23 -9.47 14.09
N ILE A 109 -13.12 -10.15 14.34
CA ILE A 109 -13.04 -11.61 14.26
C ILE A 109 -13.73 -12.22 15.50
N GLY A 110 -13.60 -11.59 16.67
CA GLY A 110 -14.21 -12.06 17.92
C GLY A 110 -13.50 -13.25 18.55
N ILE A 111 -12.28 -13.55 18.09
CA ILE A 111 -11.39 -14.55 18.68
C ILE A 111 -10.22 -13.76 19.27
N PHE A 112 -10.16 -13.70 20.61
CA PHE A 112 -9.11 -12.95 21.30
C PHE A 112 -7.97 -13.89 21.67
N ALA A 113 -6.74 -13.37 21.66
CA ALA A 113 -5.58 -14.16 22.02
C ALA A 113 -5.61 -14.59 23.49
N ASP A 114 -5.45 -15.89 23.71
CA ASP A 114 -5.21 -16.51 25.02
C ASP A 114 -3.73 -16.86 25.21
N GLU A 115 -2.91 -16.73 24.16
CA GLU A 115 -1.44 -16.76 24.20
C GLU A 115 -0.85 -15.39 23.82
N GLU A 116 -0.06 -14.77 24.72
CA GLU A 116 0.61 -13.50 24.48
C GLU A 116 2.13 -13.62 24.57
N VAL A 117 2.82 -13.26 23.49
CA VAL A 117 4.29 -13.21 23.40
C VAL A 117 4.75 -11.75 23.42
N LYS A 118 5.29 -11.31 24.56
CA LYS A 118 5.80 -9.95 24.78
C LYS A 118 7.29 -9.86 24.49
N GLU A 119 7.82 -8.64 24.50
CA GLU A 119 9.20 -8.31 24.10
C GLU A 119 10.30 -8.76 25.09
N ASP A 120 9.95 -9.31 26.25
CA ASP A 120 10.89 -9.70 27.31
C ASP A 120 11.49 -11.10 27.14
N ILE A 121 10.96 -11.91 26.21
CA ILE A 121 11.44 -13.28 25.95
C ILE A 121 12.35 -13.34 24.72
N SER A 122 13.48 -14.03 24.83
CA SER A 122 14.36 -14.23 23.67
C SER A 122 13.70 -15.15 22.63
N PRO A 123 13.94 -14.99 21.31
CA PRO A 123 13.42 -15.92 20.29
C PRO A 123 13.80 -17.39 20.56
N LYS A 124 14.97 -17.62 21.16
CA LYS A 124 15.40 -18.94 21.62
C LYS A 124 14.54 -19.51 22.72
N ASP A 125 14.35 -18.75 23.80
CA ASP A 125 13.57 -19.24 24.93
C ASP A 125 12.10 -19.43 24.55
N LEU A 126 11.55 -18.53 23.74
CA LEU A 126 10.20 -18.64 23.21
C LEU A 126 10.04 -19.89 22.34
N SER A 127 10.93 -20.10 21.38
CA SER A 127 10.80 -21.24 20.46
C SER A 127 10.93 -22.59 21.17
N LEU A 128 11.80 -22.69 22.17
CA LEU A 128 11.91 -23.89 23.01
C LEU A 128 10.66 -24.11 23.87
N ASP A 129 10.10 -23.05 24.45
CA ASP A 129 8.87 -23.11 25.24
C ASP A 129 7.67 -23.53 24.38
N PHE A 130 7.47 -22.91 23.21
CA PHE A 130 6.43 -23.28 22.25
C PHE A 130 6.57 -24.73 21.81
N ALA A 131 7.79 -25.17 21.50
CA ALA A 131 8.06 -26.56 21.14
C ALA A 131 7.66 -27.54 22.24
N GLN A 132 7.96 -27.24 23.51
CA GLN A 132 7.61 -28.09 24.65
C GLN A 132 6.11 -28.09 24.99
N ARG A 133 5.42 -26.96 24.84
CA ARG A 133 3.99 -26.84 25.16
C ARG A 133 3.12 -27.42 24.07
N TYR A 134 3.37 -27.03 22.82
CA TYR A 134 2.45 -27.28 21.71
C TYR A 134 2.75 -28.54 20.90
N TRP A 135 3.92 -29.17 21.08
CA TRP A 135 4.20 -30.47 20.49
C TRP A 135 4.26 -31.56 21.56
N LYS A 136 3.47 -32.61 21.34
CA LYS A 136 3.56 -33.87 22.09
C LYS A 136 4.81 -34.65 21.73
N SER A 137 5.14 -34.65 20.44
CA SER A 137 6.30 -35.29 19.84
C SER A 137 6.49 -34.73 18.44
N SER A 138 7.73 -34.67 17.95
CA SER A 138 8.02 -34.27 16.58
C SER A 138 9.16 -35.09 16.01
N GLN A 139 9.00 -35.60 14.78
CA GLN A 139 10.07 -36.33 14.10
C GLN A 139 11.11 -35.40 13.45
N GLY A 140 10.75 -34.13 13.24
CA GLY A 140 11.59 -33.10 12.66
C GLY A 140 11.57 -31.79 13.44
N ALA A 141 12.48 -30.89 13.12
CA ALA A 141 12.41 -29.48 13.54
C ALA A 141 13.07 -28.59 12.47
N LEU A 142 12.59 -27.35 12.34
CA LEU A 142 13.25 -26.31 11.56
C LEU A 142 14.12 -25.47 12.50
N LEU A 143 15.43 -25.47 12.29
CA LEU A 143 16.39 -24.67 13.04
C LEU A 143 16.75 -23.42 12.23
N ILE A 144 16.59 -22.25 12.84
CA ILE A 144 16.88 -20.96 12.21
C ILE A 144 17.92 -20.23 13.06
N GLU A 145 19.01 -19.80 12.43
CA GLU A 145 20.01 -18.95 13.06
C GLU A 145 19.40 -17.57 13.39
N TYR A 146 19.69 -17.02 14.57
CA TYR A 146 19.20 -15.70 14.96
C TYR A 146 20.04 -14.55 14.36
N THR A 147 20.08 -14.50 13.03
CA THR A 147 20.83 -13.53 12.21
C THR A 147 19.99 -13.06 11.02
N GLN A 148 20.44 -12.02 10.31
CA GLN A 148 19.77 -11.59 9.08
C GLN A 148 19.80 -12.72 8.02
N GLU A 149 20.93 -13.41 7.89
CA GLU A 149 21.09 -14.56 6.99
C GLU A 149 20.14 -15.70 7.37
N GLY A 150 20.05 -16.03 8.66
CA GLY A 150 19.08 -17.01 9.16
C GLY A 150 17.63 -16.59 8.89
N TYR A 151 17.29 -15.30 9.04
CA TYR A 151 15.95 -14.78 8.70
C TYR A 151 15.65 -14.88 7.20
N ASN A 152 16.61 -14.50 6.33
CA ASN A 152 16.45 -14.54 4.87
C ASN A 152 16.04 -15.92 4.38
N LEU A 153 16.62 -16.98 4.94
CA LEU A 153 16.27 -18.37 4.61
C LEU A 153 15.05 -18.86 5.40
N GLY A 154 14.99 -18.51 6.69
CA GLY A 154 13.99 -18.98 7.63
C GLY A 154 12.58 -18.53 7.30
N VAL A 155 12.39 -17.29 6.83
CA VAL A 155 11.07 -16.79 6.41
C VAL A 155 10.53 -17.59 5.22
N LEU A 156 11.38 -17.97 4.26
CA LEU A 156 10.99 -18.81 3.12
C LEU A 156 10.74 -20.28 3.51
N ALA A 157 11.49 -20.81 4.49
CA ALA A 157 11.40 -22.20 4.94
C ALA A 157 10.28 -22.46 5.94
N THR A 158 9.80 -21.44 6.66
CA THR A 158 8.78 -21.58 7.72
C THR A 158 7.48 -22.26 7.25
N PRO A 159 6.96 -22.05 6.02
CA PRO A 159 5.84 -22.84 5.50
C PRO A 159 6.08 -24.36 5.53
N ILE A 160 7.31 -24.85 5.29
CA ILE A 160 7.65 -26.28 5.42
C ILE A 160 7.38 -26.78 6.84
N ALA A 161 7.71 -25.97 7.85
CA ALA A 161 7.44 -26.33 9.25
C ALA A 161 5.94 -26.49 9.53
N SER A 162 5.12 -25.64 8.91
CA SER A 162 3.65 -25.75 8.97
C SER A 162 3.15 -27.00 8.24
N TYR A 163 3.68 -27.27 7.05
CA TYR A 163 3.29 -28.43 6.24
C TYR A 163 3.66 -29.76 6.89
N PHE A 164 4.74 -29.84 7.66
CA PHE A 164 5.07 -31.04 8.43
C PHE A 164 4.61 -31.00 9.87
N SER A 165 3.97 -29.91 10.33
CA SER A 165 3.59 -29.72 11.73
C SER A 165 4.78 -29.95 12.68
N ILE A 166 5.93 -29.38 12.35
CA ILE A 166 7.17 -29.48 13.15
C ILE A 166 7.50 -28.13 13.80
N PRO A 167 8.15 -28.12 14.98
CA PRO A 167 8.50 -26.88 15.66
C PRO A 167 9.60 -26.11 14.92
N VAL A 168 9.54 -24.79 15.02
CA VAL A 168 10.60 -23.86 14.61
C VAL A 168 11.39 -23.48 15.85
N ILE A 169 12.71 -23.70 15.82
CA ILE A 169 13.65 -23.33 16.88
C ILE A 169 14.60 -22.25 16.35
N VAL A 170 14.58 -21.08 16.98
CA VAL A 170 15.46 -19.96 16.64
C VAL A 170 16.60 -19.90 17.64
N THR A 171 17.86 -19.96 17.21
CA THR A 171 19.00 -19.98 18.15
C THR A 171 20.31 -19.57 17.49
N ASP A 172 21.25 -19.01 18.25
CA ASP A 172 22.62 -18.76 17.78
C ASP A 172 23.45 -20.05 17.70
N LYS A 173 23.05 -21.09 18.43
CA LYS A 173 23.75 -22.38 18.48
C LYS A 173 22.85 -23.50 19.01
N VAL A 174 23.14 -24.73 18.57
CA VAL A 174 22.54 -25.95 19.13
C VAL A 174 23.30 -26.29 20.43
N ASP A 175 22.90 -25.74 21.57
CA ASP A 175 23.52 -26.06 22.87
C ASP A 175 22.75 -27.12 23.66
N GLU A 176 23.17 -27.41 24.90
CA GLU A 176 22.60 -28.48 25.73
C GLU A 176 21.08 -28.34 25.90
N LYS A 177 20.58 -27.11 26.14
CA LYS A 177 19.14 -26.85 26.29
C LYS A 177 18.37 -27.14 25.00
N VAL A 178 18.91 -26.75 23.84
CA VAL A 178 18.30 -27.06 22.54
C VAL A 178 18.29 -28.57 22.31
N ARG A 179 19.42 -29.25 22.56
CA ARG A 179 19.52 -30.71 22.40
C ARG A 179 18.57 -31.46 23.33
N GLU A 180 18.36 -30.98 24.56
CA GLU A 180 17.40 -31.56 25.51
C GLU A 180 15.98 -31.53 24.93
N VAL A 181 15.50 -30.37 24.49
CA VAL A 181 14.16 -30.23 23.90
C VAL A 181 13.99 -31.09 22.64
N LEU A 182 14.98 -31.11 21.75
CA LEU A 182 14.92 -31.93 20.53
C LEU A 182 14.88 -33.43 20.86
N ASN A 183 15.64 -33.88 21.87
CA ASN A 183 15.60 -35.27 22.34
C ASN A 183 14.25 -35.62 22.97
N ASP A 184 13.71 -34.76 23.83
CA ASP A 184 12.44 -34.98 24.53
C ASP A 184 11.27 -35.10 23.56
N LEU A 185 11.27 -34.30 22.49
CA LEU A 185 10.28 -34.38 21.42
C LEU A 185 10.48 -35.58 20.49
N GLY A 186 11.62 -36.26 20.56
CA GLY A 186 11.95 -37.39 19.70
C GLY A 186 12.36 -37.00 18.27
N VAL A 187 12.92 -35.81 18.09
CA VAL A 187 13.40 -35.31 16.79
C VAL A 187 14.49 -36.22 16.26
N LYS A 188 14.42 -36.54 14.97
CA LYS A 188 15.41 -37.37 14.26
C LYS A 188 16.09 -36.65 13.12
N ARG A 189 15.44 -35.59 12.62
CA ARG A 189 15.89 -34.81 11.46
C ARG A 189 15.75 -33.33 11.73
N THR A 190 16.67 -32.53 11.21
CA THR A 190 16.55 -31.07 11.25
C THR A 190 16.75 -30.45 9.90
N ILE A 191 15.91 -29.47 9.59
CA ILE A 191 16.11 -28.53 8.49
C ILE A 191 16.86 -27.33 9.07
N ILE A 192 17.88 -26.81 8.39
CA ILE A 192 18.73 -25.73 8.90
C ILE A 192 18.72 -24.54 7.95
N CYS A 193 18.42 -23.36 8.51
CA CYS A 193 18.54 -22.05 7.89
C CYS A 193 19.61 -21.23 8.63
N GLY A 194 20.76 -21.00 7.98
CA GLY A 194 21.92 -20.31 8.56
C GLY A 194 23.03 -21.27 9.01
N ASP A 195 24.04 -20.75 9.71
CA ASP A 195 25.24 -21.50 10.06
C ASP A 195 25.14 -22.19 11.44
N LEU A 196 24.39 -23.30 11.50
CA LEU A 196 24.18 -24.10 12.71
C LEU A 196 24.69 -25.54 12.55
N GLU A 197 25.15 -26.14 13.66
CA GLU A 197 25.64 -27.54 13.71
C GLU A 197 24.55 -28.60 13.39
N GLY A 198 23.27 -28.30 13.60
CA GLY A 198 22.16 -29.23 13.37
C GLY A 198 21.96 -30.33 14.43
N PHE A 199 20.97 -31.21 14.21
CA PHE A 199 20.66 -32.33 15.10
C PHE A 199 20.05 -33.53 14.35
N GLY A 200 20.66 -34.73 14.48
CA GLY A 200 20.21 -35.93 13.77
C GLY A 200 20.62 -35.93 12.29
N GLU A 201 19.71 -36.32 11.39
CA GLU A 201 19.89 -36.19 9.93
C GLU A 201 19.60 -34.74 9.50
N ILE A 202 20.43 -34.17 8.64
CA ILE A 202 20.43 -32.72 8.37
C ILE A 202 20.11 -32.42 6.91
N LEU A 203 19.13 -31.56 6.68
CA LEU A 203 18.95 -30.81 5.43
C LEU A 203 19.32 -29.35 5.69
N LYS A 204 20.46 -28.90 5.16
CA LYS A 204 20.92 -27.52 5.32
C LYS A 204 20.66 -26.74 4.03
N PHE A 205 20.13 -25.53 4.15
CA PHE A 205 19.99 -24.60 3.05
C PHE A 205 21.12 -23.58 3.09
N GLU A 206 21.81 -23.43 1.95
CA GLU A 206 22.90 -22.45 1.79
C GLU A 206 22.42 -21.16 1.10
N ASP A 207 21.32 -21.23 0.34
CA ASP A 207 20.79 -20.12 -0.44
C ASP A 207 19.25 -20.19 -0.59
N VAL A 208 18.67 -19.09 -1.08
CA VAL A 208 17.22 -18.94 -1.30
C VAL A 208 16.67 -19.97 -2.29
N ASP A 209 17.40 -20.25 -3.37
CA ASP A 209 16.91 -21.12 -4.44
C ASP A 209 16.76 -22.57 -3.93
N GLN A 210 17.66 -23.03 -3.06
CA GLN A 210 17.52 -24.33 -2.39
C GLN A 210 16.28 -24.42 -1.49
N VAL A 211 15.94 -23.35 -0.75
CA VAL A 211 14.75 -23.31 0.09
C VAL A 211 13.49 -23.38 -0.79
N VAL A 212 13.44 -22.57 -1.85
CA VAL A 212 12.33 -22.54 -2.80
C VAL A 212 12.13 -23.91 -3.44
N ASP A 213 13.20 -24.56 -3.86
CA ASP A 213 13.16 -25.90 -4.46
C ASP A 213 12.64 -26.98 -3.52
N ALA A 214 13.03 -26.91 -2.25
CA ALA A 214 12.50 -27.78 -1.22
C ALA A 214 11.01 -27.51 -0.98
N CYS A 215 10.61 -26.24 -0.86
CA CYS A 215 9.20 -25.84 -0.72
C CYS A 215 8.34 -26.34 -1.89
N ILE A 216 8.81 -26.20 -3.14
CA ILE A 216 8.11 -26.70 -4.33
C ILE A 216 7.88 -28.21 -4.23
N GLN A 217 8.93 -28.97 -3.93
CA GLN A 217 8.84 -30.43 -3.79
C GLN A 217 7.86 -30.84 -2.67
N VAL A 218 7.91 -30.16 -1.53
CA VAL A 218 7.01 -30.42 -0.39
C VAL A 218 5.55 -30.12 -0.77
N VAL A 219 5.30 -28.98 -1.42
CA VAL A 219 3.93 -28.59 -1.82
C VAL A 219 3.40 -29.50 -2.93
N GLN A 220 4.21 -29.88 -3.91
CA GLN A 220 3.79 -30.81 -4.96
C GLN A 220 3.50 -32.22 -4.40
N GLU A 221 4.32 -32.72 -3.47
CA GLU A 221 4.07 -34.02 -2.84
C GLU A 221 2.82 -33.98 -1.95
N LYS A 222 2.63 -32.92 -1.15
CA LYS A 222 1.54 -32.85 -0.15
C LYS A 222 0.21 -32.34 -0.72
N PHE A 223 0.25 -31.45 -1.71
CA PHE A 223 -0.90 -30.71 -2.22
C PHE A 223 -1.03 -30.75 -3.75
N GLU A 224 -0.28 -31.65 -4.43
CA GLU A 224 -0.28 -31.91 -5.88
C GLU A 224 0.34 -30.80 -6.74
N LYS A 225 0.06 -29.52 -6.45
CA LYS A 225 0.58 -28.38 -7.24
C LYS A 225 0.72 -27.11 -6.41
N VAL A 226 1.67 -26.27 -6.80
CA VAL A 226 1.81 -24.89 -6.29
C VAL A 226 0.83 -23.99 -7.02
N ASN A 227 -0.17 -23.46 -6.33
CA ASN A 227 -1.11 -22.48 -6.90
C ASN A 227 -0.97 -21.07 -6.33
N TYR A 228 -0.11 -20.88 -5.32
CA TYR A 228 0.03 -19.61 -4.63
C TYR A 228 1.50 -19.32 -4.35
N ILE A 229 1.96 -18.17 -4.80
CA ILE A 229 3.33 -17.68 -4.62
C ILE A 229 3.23 -16.36 -3.86
N THR A 230 3.87 -16.30 -2.71
CA THR A 230 4.10 -15.03 -2.03
C THR A 230 5.46 -14.48 -2.42
N ILE A 231 5.50 -13.26 -2.93
CA ILE A 231 6.75 -12.53 -3.16
C ILE A 231 6.95 -11.57 -1.99
N THR A 232 8.10 -11.64 -1.34
CA THR A 232 8.44 -10.77 -0.20
C THR A 232 9.88 -10.31 -0.29
N ASN A 233 10.28 -9.33 0.52
CA ASN A 233 11.68 -8.98 0.69
C ASN A 233 12.09 -9.09 2.18
N PRO A 234 12.99 -10.03 2.54
CA PRO A 234 13.39 -10.23 3.93
C PRO A 234 14.30 -9.13 4.50
N ILE A 235 14.80 -8.18 3.69
CA ILE A 235 15.55 -7.02 4.17
C ILE A 235 14.66 -6.00 4.88
N ASP A 236 13.34 -6.15 4.82
CA ASP A 236 12.41 -5.19 5.42
C ASP A 236 12.41 -5.17 6.96
N ILE A 237 13.13 -6.10 7.59
CA ILE A 237 13.44 -6.13 9.03
C ILE A 237 14.74 -5.40 9.38
N HIS A 238 15.56 -5.08 8.38
CA HIS A 238 16.84 -4.38 8.57
C HIS A 238 16.60 -2.92 8.93
N GLU A 239 17.30 -2.46 9.96
CA GLU A 239 17.35 -1.05 10.32
C GLU A 239 18.81 -0.55 10.20
N PRO A 240 19.09 0.43 9.32
CA PRO A 240 20.42 0.96 9.17
C PRO A 240 20.88 1.64 10.46
N LYS A 241 22.17 1.52 10.77
CA LYS A 241 22.73 2.13 11.98
C LYS A 241 22.79 3.64 11.83
N VAL A 242 22.27 4.35 12.83
CA VAL A 242 22.41 5.81 12.93
C VAL A 242 23.82 6.15 13.40
N MET A 243 24.62 6.73 12.51
CA MET A 243 26.02 7.11 12.75
C MET A 243 26.17 8.50 13.37
N GLY A 244 25.16 9.35 13.20
CA GLY A 244 25.10 10.71 13.73
C GLY A 244 23.70 11.29 13.58
N SER A 245 23.38 12.31 14.37
CA SER A 245 22.07 12.97 14.32
C SER A 245 22.18 14.46 14.62
N ILE A 246 21.40 15.27 13.91
CA ILE A 246 21.17 16.68 14.21
C ILE A 246 19.67 16.90 14.40
N SER A 247 19.30 17.72 15.38
CA SER A 247 17.91 18.09 15.62
C SER A 247 17.77 19.61 15.72
N LYS A 248 16.71 20.14 15.11
CA LYS A 248 16.31 21.54 15.22
C LYS A 248 14.82 21.63 15.49
N ASN A 249 14.49 22.52 16.43
CA ASN A 249 13.12 22.86 16.77
C ASN A 249 12.84 24.30 16.35
N TYR A 250 11.69 24.51 15.76
CA TYR A 250 11.19 25.81 15.34
C TYR A 250 9.81 26.04 15.92
N GLU A 251 9.54 27.27 16.31
CA GLU A 251 8.20 27.69 16.74
C GLU A 251 7.82 28.96 15.99
N GLY A 252 6.53 29.10 15.68
CA GLY A 252 6.03 30.29 15.01
C GLY A 252 4.52 30.41 15.08
N SER A 253 4.00 31.45 14.43
CA SER A 253 2.57 31.70 14.32
C SER A 253 2.23 31.96 12.86
N LEU A 254 1.32 31.16 12.31
CA LEU A 254 0.86 31.29 10.93
C LEU A 254 -0.44 32.06 10.88
N LYS A 255 -0.49 33.08 10.03
CA LYS A 255 -1.72 33.83 9.79
C LYS A 255 -2.61 33.07 8.83
N SER A 256 -3.92 33.23 9.01
CA SER A 256 -4.91 32.74 8.06
C SER A 256 -4.57 33.20 6.64
N MET A 257 -4.59 32.27 5.68
CA MET A 257 -4.47 32.59 4.27
C MET A 257 -5.62 33.49 3.80
N PHE A 258 -5.43 34.18 2.68
CA PHE A 258 -6.49 34.96 2.06
C PHE A 258 -7.68 34.07 1.70
N THR A 259 -8.85 34.40 2.24
CA THR A 259 -10.12 33.75 1.89
C THR A 259 -11.25 34.78 1.85
N LEU A 260 -12.24 34.52 1.01
CA LEU A 260 -13.46 35.33 0.96
C LEU A 260 -14.50 34.93 2.01
N LEU A 261 -14.20 33.98 2.90
CA LEU A 261 -15.11 33.60 3.98
C LEU A 261 -15.51 34.86 4.79
N PRO A 262 -16.82 35.17 4.96
CA PRO A 262 -17.25 36.39 5.63
C PRO A 262 -16.72 36.59 7.06
N SER A 263 -16.37 35.52 7.78
CA SER A 263 -15.71 35.57 9.09
C SER A 263 -14.26 36.07 9.04
N LYS A 264 -13.60 35.93 7.89
CA LYS A 264 -12.18 36.30 7.68
C LYS A 264 -11.99 37.54 6.81
N LEU A 265 -13.01 37.94 6.04
CA LEU A 265 -12.89 39.01 5.05
C LEU A 265 -12.29 40.32 5.59
N LYS A 266 -12.63 40.73 6.82
CA LYS A 266 -12.06 41.92 7.46
C LYS A 266 -10.55 41.79 7.64
N SER A 267 -10.07 40.69 8.22
CA SER A 267 -8.65 40.49 8.47
C SER A 267 -7.88 40.27 7.16
N SER A 268 -8.43 39.48 6.23
CA SER A 268 -7.86 39.25 4.90
C SER A 268 -7.69 40.55 4.09
N LEU A 269 -8.66 41.47 4.12
CA LEU A 269 -8.56 42.76 3.43
C LEU A 269 -7.63 43.75 4.14
N SER A 270 -7.64 43.77 5.47
CA SER A 270 -6.81 44.70 6.25
C SER A 270 -5.30 44.47 6.07
N ASN A 271 -4.90 43.24 5.73
CA ASN A 271 -3.50 42.84 5.57
C ASN A 271 -3.28 42.04 4.27
N ILE A 272 -3.84 42.51 3.15
CA ILE A 272 -3.91 41.75 1.91
C ILE A 272 -2.54 41.23 1.42
N LYS A 273 -1.46 41.99 1.58
CA LYS A 273 -0.10 41.55 1.22
C LYS A 273 0.34 40.33 2.03
N THR A 274 0.08 40.31 3.33
CA THR A 274 0.41 39.17 4.20
C THR A 274 -0.57 38.02 4.03
N ALA A 275 -1.84 38.28 3.72
CA ALA A 275 -2.82 37.24 3.47
C ALA A 275 -2.56 36.52 2.11
N LEU A 276 -2.05 37.24 1.11
CA LEU A 276 -1.65 36.69 -0.18
C LEU A 276 -0.30 35.96 -0.15
N ASN A 277 0.54 36.22 0.87
CA ASN A 277 1.78 35.50 1.11
C ASN A 277 1.94 35.22 2.62
N PRO A 278 1.17 34.24 3.16
CA PRO A 278 1.14 33.95 4.59
C PRO A 278 2.36 33.17 5.08
N SER A 279 3.26 32.78 4.17
CA SER A 279 4.42 31.93 4.44
C SER A 279 5.40 32.58 5.44
N VAL A 280 5.90 31.80 6.38
CA VAL A 280 6.90 32.21 7.36
C VAL A 280 8.09 31.25 7.28
N LYS A 281 9.27 31.77 6.91
CA LYS A 281 10.53 31.03 7.00
C LYS A 281 10.94 30.97 8.47
N PHE A 282 10.96 29.77 9.04
CA PHE A 282 11.36 29.56 10.44
C PHE A 282 12.89 29.48 10.57
N GLY A 283 13.55 28.96 9.55
CA GLY A 283 14.99 28.95 9.46
C GLY A 283 15.45 28.03 8.35
N THR A 284 16.70 27.65 8.46
CA THR A 284 17.41 26.88 7.46
C THR A 284 18.25 25.81 8.14
N ILE A 285 18.41 24.67 7.47
CA ILE A 285 19.24 23.56 7.91
C ILE A 285 20.09 23.08 6.74
N THR A 286 21.29 22.61 7.05
CA THR A 286 22.23 22.07 6.07
C THR A 286 22.50 20.63 6.46
N ILE A 287 22.43 19.72 5.49
CA ILE A 287 22.90 18.35 5.70
C ILE A 287 24.43 18.41 5.79
N PRO A 288 25.09 17.84 6.82
CA PRO A 288 26.55 17.87 6.91
C PRO A 288 27.24 17.33 5.65
N GLU A 289 28.34 17.96 5.24
CA GLU A 289 29.03 17.67 3.95
C GLU A 289 29.44 16.20 3.79
N ASP A 290 29.74 15.51 4.89
CA ASP A 290 30.19 14.11 4.90
C ASP A 290 29.04 13.08 4.99
N TRP A 291 27.78 13.55 5.05
CA TRP A 291 26.62 12.67 5.17
C TRP A 291 26.07 12.30 3.81
N LYS A 292 26.35 11.07 3.41
CA LYS A 292 25.95 10.52 2.12
C LYS A 292 24.53 9.98 2.11
N TYR A 293 24.13 9.28 3.17
CA TYR A 293 22.78 8.74 3.35
C TYR A 293 22.17 9.46 4.54
N ALA A 294 21.16 10.29 4.30
CA ALA A 294 20.53 11.07 5.36
C ALA A 294 19.03 10.76 5.44
N LEU A 295 18.58 10.29 6.61
CA LEU A 295 17.17 10.15 6.94
C LEU A 295 16.66 11.47 7.52
N ILE A 296 15.69 12.07 6.86
CA ILE A 296 15.05 13.32 7.28
C ILE A 296 13.70 12.99 7.89
N LYS A 297 13.55 13.26 9.19
CA LYS A 297 12.29 13.11 9.95
C LYS A 297 11.71 14.48 10.22
N PHE A 298 10.57 14.77 9.61
CA PHE A 298 9.84 16.03 9.76
C PHE A 298 8.59 15.82 10.61
N GLU A 299 8.43 16.59 11.68
CA GLU A 299 7.21 16.67 12.46
C GLU A 299 6.72 18.12 12.54
N GLY A 300 5.49 18.37 12.08
CA GLY A 300 4.82 19.65 12.20
C GLY A 300 3.55 19.53 13.04
N THR A 301 3.38 20.40 14.02
CA THR A 301 2.18 20.44 14.89
C THR A 301 1.54 21.82 14.91
N ALA A 302 0.24 21.86 15.16
CA ALA A 302 -0.54 23.08 15.28
C ALA A 302 -1.37 23.14 16.57
N GLU A 303 -1.34 24.31 17.20
CA GLU A 303 -2.19 24.71 18.31
C GLU A 303 -3.09 25.88 17.86
N TYR A 304 -4.41 25.66 17.86
CA TYR A 304 -5.38 26.64 17.38
C TYR A 304 -5.84 27.58 18.50
N LYS A 305 -6.11 28.84 18.16
CA LYS A 305 -6.45 29.90 19.12
C LYS A 305 -7.94 30.12 19.24
N GLY A 306 -8.37 30.56 20.43
CA GLY A 306 -9.75 31.03 20.67
C GLY A 306 -10.77 29.93 20.40
N ASP A 307 -11.79 30.24 19.61
CA ASP A 307 -12.85 29.28 19.27
C ASP A 307 -12.49 28.40 18.07
N GLU A 308 -11.31 28.56 17.45
CA GLU A 308 -10.86 27.77 16.31
C GLU A 308 -10.55 26.34 16.76
N ASP A 309 -11.10 25.36 16.04
CA ASP A 309 -11.07 23.96 16.43
C ASP A 309 -11.10 23.09 15.16
N PRO A 310 -10.04 22.28 14.92
CA PRO A 310 -9.94 21.46 13.73
C PRO A 310 -11.05 20.40 13.66
N ASN A 311 -11.57 19.91 14.79
CA ASN A 311 -12.67 18.94 14.81
C ASN A 311 -14.01 19.56 14.35
N LYS A 312 -14.18 20.87 14.57
CA LYS A 312 -15.42 21.61 14.26
C LYS A 312 -15.42 22.21 12.87
N PHE A 313 -14.27 22.71 12.40
CA PHE A 313 -14.19 23.45 11.15
C PHE A 313 -13.33 22.79 10.08
N GLY A 314 -12.51 21.79 10.41
CA GLY A 314 -11.49 21.26 9.50
C GLY A 314 -10.31 22.22 9.33
N SER A 315 -10.05 23.08 10.32
CA SER A 315 -8.91 23.98 10.34
C SER A 315 -7.61 23.20 10.16
N SER A 316 -6.67 23.77 9.41
CA SER A 316 -5.44 23.09 9.02
C SER A 316 -4.27 24.05 8.87
N VAL A 317 -3.06 23.50 8.96
CA VAL A 317 -1.83 24.21 8.61
C VAL A 317 -1.01 23.36 7.63
N SER A 318 -0.16 24.04 6.86
CA SER A 318 0.75 23.39 5.92
C SER A 318 2.16 23.94 6.08
N PHE A 319 3.13 23.05 5.94
CA PHE A 319 4.57 23.32 5.98
C PHE A 319 5.20 22.99 4.63
N GLU A 320 6.40 23.50 4.42
CA GLU A 320 7.29 23.17 3.31
C GLU A 320 8.71 22.97 3.84
N PHE A 321 9.39 22.00 3.25
CA PHE A 321 10.81 21.75 3.42
C PHE A 321 11.41 21.78 2.02
N ILE A 322 12.07 22.88 1.67
CA ILE A 322 12.42 23.19 0.28
C ILE A 322 13.90 23.53 0.13
N GLY A 323 14.54 22.92 -0.84
CA GLY A 323 15.90 23.24 -1.30
C GLY A 323 15.95 23.07 -2.82
N ASP A 324 17.14 22.81 -3.36
CA ASP A 324 17.30 22.49 -4.79
C ASP A 324 16.72 21.11 -5.15
N TYR A 325 16.47 20.26 -4.14
CA TYR A 325 15.88 18.94 -4.25
C TYR A 325 14.52 18.85 -3.55
N GLU A 326 13.60 18.10 -4.16
CA GLU A 326 12.29 17.80 -3.57
C GLU A 326 12.37 16.55 -2.67
N VAL A 327 12.22 16.73 -1.36
CA VAL A 327 12.35 15.64 -0.37
C VAL A 327 11.00 15.00 -0.03
N PHE A 328 9.95 15.81 0.10
CA PHE A 328 8.61 15.37 0.53
C PHE A 328 7.56 15.76 -0.51
N GLY A 329 7.39 14.94 -1.55
CA GLY A 329 6.60 15.29 -2.75
C GLY A 329 5.15 15.72 -2.49
N SER A 330 4.40 15.01 -1.64
CA SER A 330 2.94 15.25 -1.46
C SER A 330 2.58 16.42 -0.53
N GLY A 331 3.58 17.13 0.00
CA GLY A 331 3.42 18.30 0.88
C GLY A 331 3.11 17.96 2.34
N LEU A 332 3.55 18.82 3.26
CA LEU A 332 3.52 18.58 4.71
C LEU A 332 2.35 19.32 5.36
N GLY A 333 1.13 18.83 5.17
CA GLY A 333 -0.08 19.41 5.75
C GLY A 333 -0.64 18.59 6.91
N THR A 334 -1.15 19.23 7.96
CA THR A 334 -1.79 18.50 9.07
C THR A 334 -3.03 17.67 8.67
N PRO A 335 -3.75 17.92 7.55
CA PRO A 335 -4.79 16.99 7.05
C PRO A 335 -4.22 15.69 6.47
N ALA A 336 -2.97 15.73 6.00
CA ALA A 336 -2.25 14.60 5.44
C ALA A 336 -1.50 13.78 6.51
N GLY A 337 -1.65 14.12 7.79
CA GLY A 337 -0.98 13.44 8.89
C GLY A 337 -1.93 12.73 9.83
N THR A 338 -1.36 11.90 10.71
CA THR A 338 -2.06 11.24 11.81
C THR A 338 -2.03 12.14 13.05
N PRO A 339 -3.18 12.66 13.51
CA PRO A 339 -3.24 13.49 14.71
C PRO A 339 -3.06 12.66 15.99
N ILE A 340 -2.81 13.33 17.11
CA ILE A 340 -2.96 12.71 18.44
C ILE A 340 -4.37 12.98 18.93
N ARG A 341 -5.10 11.92 19.30
CA ARG A 341 -6.51 12.00 19.73
C ARG A 341 -6.67 11.79 21.23
N ASP A 342 -7.80 12.24 21.77
CA ASP A 342 -8.29 11.82 23.08
C ASP A 342 -9.13 10.53 22.99
N SER A 343 -9.59 10.03 24.13
CA SER A 343 -10.40 8.81 24.23
C SER A 343 -11.75 8.91 23.51
N ASP A 344 -12.23 10.12 23.23
CA ASP A 344 -13.48 10.36 22.49
C ASP A 344 -13.23 10.45 20.98
N GLY A 345 -11.98 10.26 20.53
CA GLY A 345 -11.56 10.36 19.14
C GLY A 345 -11.37 11.80 18.63
N ASN A 346 -11.44 12.80 19.50
CA ASN A 346 -11.22 14.19 19.09
C ASN A 346 -9.73 14.51 18.98
N ILE A 347 -9.37 15.35 18.00
CA ILE A 347 -8.00 15.82 17.80
C ILE A 347 -7.58 16.67 18.99
N LYS A 348 -6.57 16.19 19.73
CA LYS A 348 -5.89 16.90 20.82
C LYS A 348 -4.67 17.66 20.31
N VAL A 349 -3.87 17.03 19.44
CA VAL A 349 -2.74 17.67 18.74
C VAL A 349 -2.90 17.41 17.26
N ASP A 350 -3.03 18.49 16.48
CA ASP A 350 -3.09 18.40 15.04
C ASP A 350 -1.67 18.31 14.47
N ARG A 351 -1.34 17.20 13.80
CA ARG A 351 0.04 16.79 13.51
C ARG A 351 0.20 16.28 12.09
N VAL A 352 1.35 16.55 11.49
CA VAL A 352 1.89 15.86 10.31
C VAL A 352 3.29 15.36 10.61
N TYR A 353 3.55 14.11 10.27
CA TYR A 353 4.84 13.46 10.41
C TYR A 353 5.24 12.79 9.10
N SER A 354 6.50 12.95 8.67
CA SER A 354 7.04 12.32 7.47
C SER A 354 8.49 11.91 7.67
N GLU A 355 8.87 10.85 6.97
CA GLU A 355 10.24 10.41 6.82
C GLU A 355 10.61 10.35 5.34
N ASN A 356 11.88 10.57 5.00
CA ASN A 356 12.42 10.29 3.67
C ASN A 356 13.95 10.14 3.76
N VAL A 357 14.53 9.23 2.97
CA VAL A 357 15.97 9.07 2.84
C VAL A 357 16.44 9.78 1.58
N VAL A 358 17.47 10.61 1.74
CA VAL A 358 18.17 11.26 0.64
C VAL A 358 19.58 10.71 0.48
N TYR A 359 20.01 10.65 -0.78
CA TYR A 359 21.29 10.16 -1.24
C TYR A 359 22.13 11.30 -1.82
N ASP A 360 23.37 11.41 -1.34
CA ASP A 360 24.42 12.30 -1.83
C ASP A 360 24.04 13.79 -1.83
N LEU A 361 23.31 14.21 -0.79
CA LEU A 361 22.92 15.62 -0.55
C LEU A 361 23.73 16.28 0.58
N GLY A 362 24.93 15.77 0.88
CA GLY A 362 25.82 16.38 1.86
C GLY A 362 26.20 17.81 1.46
N GLY A 363 26.01 18.77 2.37
CA GLY A 363 26.24 20.19 2.12
C GLY A 363 25.02 20.95 1.59
N GLU A 364 23.95 20.25 1.18
CA GLU A 364 22.73 20.88 0.67
C GLU A 364 21.96 21.62 1.76
N GLU A 365 21.42 22.78 1.40
CA GLU A 365 20.71 23.70 2.28
C GLU A 365 19.20 23.67 2.02
N PHE A 366 18.42 23.51 3.09
CA PHE A 366 16.96 23.44 3.03
C PHE A 366 16.31 24.47 3.95
N ASP A 367 15.32 25.17 3.40
CA ASP A 367 14.46 26.09 4.12
C ASP A 367 13.29 25.37 4.77
N VAL A 368 13.08 25.67 6.05
CA VAL A 368 11.94 25.20 6.84
C VAL A 368 10.91 26.32 6.89
N ILE A 369 9.77 26.11 6.24
CA ILE A 369 8.75 27.14 6.02
C ILE A 369 7.41 26.66 6.56
N GLY A 370 6.76 27.49 7.37
CA GLY A 370 5.31 27.36 7.59
C GLY A 370 4.58 28.05 6.46
N LYS A 371 4.03 27.27 5.51
CA LYS A 371 3.49 27.76 4.24
C LYS A 371 2.18 28.52 4.40
N SER A 372 1.21 27.96 5.12
CA SER A 372 -0.13 28.57 5.25
C SER A 372 -0.95 27.97 6.38
N ALA A 373 -1.99 28.70 6.80
CA ALA A 373 -3.03 28.21 7.70
C ALA A 373 -4.41 28.47 7.12
N THR A 374 -5.26 27.45 7.07
CA THR A 374 -6.67 27.53 6.70
C THR A 374 -7.51 27.61 7.96
N LEU A 375 -7.99 28.82 8.29
CA LEU A 375 -8.69 29.13 9.54
C LEU A 375 -10.07 29.73 9.26
N PHE A 376 -11.04 29.45 10.13
CA PHE A 376 -12.43 29.82 9.90
C PHE A 376 -12.89 30.97 10.80
N VAL A 377 -12.31 31.11 12.00
CA VAL A 377 -12.73 32.08 13.01
C VAL A 377 -11.56 32.90 13.56
N SER A 378 -10.42 32.27 13.82
CA SER A 378 -9.22 32.89 14.40
C SER A 378 -8.25 33.39 13.35
N ASP A 379 -7.49 34.45 13.66
CA ASP A 379 -6.61 35.11 12.68
C ASP A 379 -5.24 34.44 12.53
N SER A 380 -4.84 33.60 13.49
CA SER A 380 -3.61 32.81 13.42
C SER A 380 -3.71 31.50 14.22
N ALA A 381 -2.81 30.58 13.91
CA ALA A 381 -2.53 29.36 14.66
C ALA A 381 -1.04 29.35 15.05
N ASP A 382 -0.72 28.83 16.23
CA ASP A 382 0.68 28.62 16.62
C ASP A 382 1.12 27.24 16.13
N VAL A 383 2.36 27.15 15.67
CA VAL A 383 2.90 25.93 15.07
C VAL A 383 4.29 25.64 15.61
N LYS A 384 4.61 24.36 15.67
CA LYS A 384 5.96 23.87 16.02
C LYS A 384 6.42 22.90 14.94
N VAL A 385 7.69 22.99 14.58
CA VAL A 385 8.35 22.04 13.69
C VAL A 385 9.52 21.42 14.43
N ASN A 386 9.56 20.11 14.53
CA ASN A 386 10.69 19.33 15.00
C ASN A 386 11.29 18.59 13.79
N LEU A 387 12.54 18.88 13.49
CA LEU A 387 13.27 18.28 12.38
C LEU A 387 14.47 17.53 12.92
N VAL A 388 14.58 16.25 12.55
CA VAL A 388 15.73 15.41 12.86
C VAL A 388 16.32 14.92 11.55
N ILE A 389 17.64 15.08 11.38
CA ILE A 389 18.38 14.49 10.26
C ILE A 389 19.38 13.50 10.85
N GLU A 390 19.36 12.27 10.38
CA GLU A 390 20.19 11.16 10.83
C GLU A 390 21.10 10.66 9.70
N ASN A 391 22.39 10.49 9.98
CA ASN A 391 23.32 9.84 9.07
C ASN A 391 23.16 8.33 9.18
N LEU A 392 22.88 7.66 8.07
CA LEU A 392 22.70 6.22 8.02
C LEU A 392 23.97 5.51 7.56
N SER A 393 24.22 4.30 8.06
CA SER A 393 25.31 3.44 7.59
C SER A 393 25.16 3.00 6.13
N ASP A 394 23.91 2.89 5.67
CA ASP A 394 23.52 2.38 4.35
C ASP A 394 22.13 2.96 3.97
N PRO A 395 21.78 3.00 2.67
CA PRO A 395 20.56 3.66 2.21
C PRO A 395 19.30 2.80 2.33
N VAL A 396 19.41 1.51 2.63
CA VAL A 396 18.27 0.58 2.65
C VAL A 396 17.44 0.85 3.90
N TYR A 397 16.38 1.66 3.72
CA TYR A 397 15.43 2.02 4.76
C TYR A 397 14.01 1.67 4.33
N PRO A 398 13.49 0.50 4.74
CA PRO A 398 12.10 0.11 4.51
C PRO A 398 11.14 1.04 5.24
N MET A 399 10.30 1.76 4.48
CA MET A 399 9.31 2.67 5.06
C MET A 399 8.10 1.93 5.65
N MET A 400 7.74 0.80 5.03
CA MET A 400 6.78 -0.17 5.56
C MET A 400 7.59 -1.31 6.18
N LYS A 401 7.66 -1.34 7.51
CA LYS A 401 8.62 -2.17 8.25
C LYS A 401 8.08 -3.58 8.54
N LYS A 402 8.95 -4.59 8.40
CA LYS A 402 8.74 -5.99 8.83
C LYS A 402 7.50 -6.68 8.23
N LEU A 403 7.01 -6.25 7.07
CA LEU A 403 5.85 -6.88 6.39
C LEU A 403 6.12 -8.36 6.07
N SER A 404 7.36 -8.71 5.72
CA SER A 404 7.79 -10.07 5.40
C SER A 404 7.52 -11.08 6.51
N ALA A 405 7.44 -10.63 7.78
CA ALA A 405 7.11 -11.47 8.93
C ALA A 405 5.70 -12.08 8.82
N THR A 406 4.80 -11.48 8.05
CA THR A 406 3.45 -12.01 7.83
C THR A 406 3.36 -13.01 6.67
N ALA A 407 4.39 -13.08 5.82
CA ALA A 407 4.39 -13.94 4.64
C ALA A 407 4.23 -15.44 4.96
N PRO A 408 4.97 -16.02 5.94
CA PRO A 408 4.84 -17.44 6.26
C PRO A 408 3.42 -17.85 6.62
N TYR A 409 2.74 -17.03 7.41
CA TYR A 409 1.39 -17.31 7.89
C TYR A 409 0.38 -17.35 6.73
N LEU A 410 0.38 -16.33 5.87
CA LEU A 410 -0.52 -16.31 4.70
C LEU A 410 -0.17 -17.42 3.70
N THR A 411 1.11 -17.63 3.40
CA THR A 411 1.52 -18.66 2.45
C THR A 411 1.16 -20.06 2.93
N ALA A 412 1.42 -20.37 4.20
CA ALA A 412 1.05 -21.65 4.79
C ALA A 412 -0.47 -21.84 4.78
N TYR A 413 -1.25 -20.78 5.01
CA TYR A 413 -2.72 -20.83 4.89
C TYR A 413 -3.16 -21.18 3.46
N ARG A 414 -2.53 -20.56 2.45
CA ARG A 414 -2.83 -20.73 1.02
C ARG A 414 -2.16 -21.95 0.38
N LYS A 415 -1.44 -22.79 1.14
CA LYS A 415 -0.70 -23.98 0.65
C LYS A 415 0.32 -23.61 -0.44
N GLY A 416 0.95 -22.44 -0.31
CA GLY A 416 1.83 -21.85 -1.31
C GLY A 416 3.32 -22.03 -1.04
N ILE A 417 4.12 -21.27 -1.80
CA ILE A 417 5.55 -21.08 -1.56
C ILE A 417 5.88 -19.59 -1.38
N ILE A 418 7.02 -19.29 -0.78
CA ILE A 418 7.55 -17.92 -0.70
C ILE A 418 8.74 -17.81 -1.63
N PHE A 419 8.76 -16.77 -2.45
CA PHE A 419 9.90 -16.35 -3.26
C PHE A 419 10.35 -14.96 -2.81
N GLY A 420 11.45 -14.89 -2.07
CA GLY A 420 11.92 -13.62 -1.52
C GLY A 420 13.43 -13.57 -1.42
N LYS A 421 14.02 -12.56 -2.06
CA LYS A 421 15.46 -12.34 -2.09
C LYS A 421 15.75 -10.94 -1.54
N PRO A 422 16.72 -10.76 -0.62
CA PRO A 422 17.16 -9.43 -0.17
C PRO A 422 17.46 -8.48 -1.34
N GLU A 423 18.01 -9.03 -2.42
CA GLU A 423 18.43 -8.33 -3.63
C GLU A 423 17.27 -7.72 -4.41
N PHE A 424 16.01 -8.08 -4.14
CA PHE A 424 14.87 -7.39 -4.77
C PHE A 424 14.78 -5.91 -4.36
N ALA A 425 15.40 -5.51 -3.25
CA ALA A 425 15.33 -4.15 -2.77
C ALA A 425 16.03 -3.19 -3.73
N PHE A 426 15.43 -2.02 -3.93
CA PHE A 426 15.96 -0.99 -4.82
C PHE A 426 15.94 0.39 -4.17
N VAL A 427 17.12 0.99 -4.04
CA VAL A 427 17.32 2.35 -3.53
C VAL A 427 18.52 3.00 -4.24
N ALA A 428 18.59 4.33 -4.27
CA ALA A 428 19.76 5.03 -4.78
C ALA A 428 21.03 4.77 -3.94
N ASP A 429 22.13 4.46 -4.61
CA ASP A 429 23.46 4.35 -4.02
C ASP A 429 24.59 4.61 -5.05
N ASP A 430 25.84 4.29 -4.71
CA ASP A 430 26.98 4.42 -5.63
C ASP A 430 26.98 3.43 -6.79
N HIS A 431 26.30 2.31 -6.66
CA HIS A 431 26.28 1.22 -7.64
C HIS A 431 25.13 1.37 -8.63
N ILE A 432 24.07 2.06 -8.25
CA ILE A 432 22.96 2.41 -9.13
C ILE A 432 23.35 3.56 -10.07
N ARG A 433 23.33 3.28 -11.38
CA ARG A 433 23.76 4.20 -12.44
C ARG A 433 22.64 4.44 -13.45
N ASP A 434 22.49 5.70 -13.88
CA ASP A 434 21.58 6.07 -14.96
C ASP A 434 22.09 5.58 -16.34
N GLU A 435 21.31 5.84 -17.40
CA GLU A 435 21.67 5.47 -18.77
C GLU A 435 23.00 6.09 -19.27
N ARG A 436 23.49 7.15 -18.61
CA ARG A 436 24.73 7.88 -18.93
C ARG A 436 25.88 7.52 -17.99
N ASP A 437 25.72 6.47 -17.18
CA ASP A 437 26.69 6.00 -16.18
C ASP A 437 26.95 7.00 -15.05
N GLN A 438 25.92 7.75 -14.65
CA GLN A 438 25.99 8.75 -13.57
C GLN A 438 25.20 8.31 -12.35
N THR A 439 25.63 8.74 -11.16
CA THR A 439 24.80 8.64 -9.95
C THR A 439 23.62 9.62 -10.05
N SER A 440 22.54 9.32 -9.31
CA SER A 440 21.37 10.21 -9.24
C SER A 440 21.12 10.69 -7.80
N PRO A 441 21.81 11.75 -7.32
CA PRO A 441 21.55 12.35 -6.01
C PRO A 441 20.10 12.83 -5.87
N GLY A 442 19.57 12.84 -4.64
CA GLY A 442 18.18 13.21 -4.36
C GLY A 442 17.50 12.23 -3.42
N THR A 443 16.16 12.11 -3.50
CA THR A 443 15.45 11.05 -2.79
C THR A 443 15.91 9.68 -3.29
N TYR A 444 16.03 8.71 -2.39
CA TYR A 444 16.48 7.37 -2.70
C TYR A 444 15.51 6.50 -3.55
N GLN A 445 14.30 6.99 -3.85
CA GLN A 445 13.28 6.26 -4.62
C GLN A 445 12.98 6.90 -5.99
N SER A 446 12.72 6.04 -6.98
CA SER A 446 12.70 6.36 -8.42
C SER A 446 11.62 7.33 -8.86
N ARG A 447 10.44 7.26 -8.26
CA ARG A 447 9.32 8.14 -8.60
C ARG A 447 9.52 9.59 -8.18
N SER A 448 10.27 9.85 -7.12
CA SER A 448 10.64 11.20 -6.67
C SER A 448 12.03 11.62 -7.18
N ASN A 449 12.77 10.70 -7.80
CA ASN A 449 14.09 10.92 -8.38
C ASN A 449 14.18 10.24 -9.76
N HIS A 450 13.78 10.99 -10.79
CA HIS A 450 13.62 10.45 -12.15
C HIS A 450 14.92 9.94 -12.77
N GLY A 451 16.10 10.32 -12.26
CA GLY A 451 17.39 9.78 -12.71
C GLY A 451 17.54 8.27 -12.44
N LEU A 452 16.76 7.73 -11.50
CA LEU A 452 16.78 6.31 -11.14
C LEU A 452 15.84 5.44 -12.01
N LEU A 453 14.99 6.03 -12.85
CA LEU A 453 13.95 5.27 -13.58
C LEU A 453 14.52 4.14 -14.42
N TYR A 454 15.57 4.43 -15.19
CA TYR A 454 16.23 3.43 -16.05
C TYR A 454 16.73 2.23 -15.22
N ALA A 455 17.46 2.49 -14.14
CA ALA A 455 18.01 1.44 -13.29
C ALA A 455 16.91 0.68 -12.53
N ASN A 456 15.88 1.38 -12.04
CA ASN A 456 14.72 0.78 -11.38
C ASN A 456 14.02 -0.22 -12.30
N ASN A 457 13.68 0.22 -13.51
CA ASN A 457 12.92 -0.62 -14.43
C ASN A 457 13.72 -1.82 -14.91
N LYS A 458 15.04 -1.64 -15.16
CA LYS A 458 15.94 -2.76 -15.44
C LYS A 458 15.97 -3.77 -14.30
N HIS A 459 16.12 -3.28 -13.07
CA HIS A 459 16.11 -4.12 -11.87
C HIS A 459 14.79 -4.89 -11.70
N VAL A 460 13.66 -4.25 -11.95
CA VAL A 460 12.34 -4.91 -11.92
C VAL A 460 12.22 -5.98 -13.01
N PHE A 461 12.78 -5.75 -14.21
CA PHE A 461 12.85 -6.77 -15.26
C PHE A 461 13.74 -7.96 -14.89
N ASP A 462 14.87 -7.72 -14.22
CA ASP A 462 15.72 -8.81 -13.72
C ASP A 462 14.99 -9.66 -12.65
N ILE A 463 14.07 -9.07 -11.89
CA ILE A 463 13.18 -9.81 -10.98
C ILE A 463 12.10 -10.58 -11.78
N HIS A 464 11.51 -9.95 -12.79
CA HIS A 464 10.54 -10.57 -13.69
C HIS A 464 11.09 -11.84 -14.35
N ASP A 465 12.32 -11.78 -14.88
CA ASP A 465 12.98 -12.95 -15.48
C ASP A 465 13.12 -14.11 -14.48
N GLN A 466 13.48 -13.82 -13.23
CA GLN A 466 13.55 -14.84 -12.17
C GLN A 466 12.18 -15.42 -11.81
N ILE A 467 11.11 -14.62 -11.89
CA ILE A 467 9.74 -15.11 -11.70
C ILE A 467 9.36 -16.05 -12.85
N ASN A 468 9.67 -15.69 -14.10
CA ASN A 468 9.46 -16.57 -15.25
C ASN A 468 10.23 -17.88 -15.12
N GLU A 469 11.48 -17.86 -14.65
CA GLU A 469 12.25 -19.07 -14.35
C GLU A 469 11.57 -19.94 -13.29
N LEU A 470 11.07 -19.33 -12.21
CA LEU A 470 10.29 -20.02 -11.19
C LEU A 470 9.01 -20.63 -11.76
N LEU A 471 8.23 -19.85 -12.50
CA LEU A 471 6.97 -20.28 -13.13
C LEU A 471 7.21 -21.43 -14.11
N ALA A 472 8.25 -21.36 -14.93
CA ALA A 472 8.63 -22.41 -15.87
C ALA A 472 9.03 -23.70 -15.13
N LYS A 473 9.77 -23.56 -14.02
CA LYS A 473 10.15 -24.68 -13.15
C LYS A 473 8.94 -25.39 -12.55
N LEU A 474 7.91 -24.66 -12.12
CA LEU A 474 6.69 -25.25 -11.54
C LEU A 474 5.96 -26.18 -12.51
N VAL A 475 6.09 -25.94 -13.81
CA VAL A 475 5.36 -26.67 -14.87
C VAL A 475 6.28 -27.51 -15.76
N GLY A 476 7.60 -27.50 -15.51
CA GLY A 476 8.58 -28.28 -16.25
C GLY A 476 8.89 -27.77 -17.66
N ILE A 477 8.78 -26.46 -17.90
CA ILE A 477 9.16 -25.82 -19.17
C ILE A 477 10.63 -25.37 -19.09
N ASP A 478 11.42 -25.69 -20.12
CA ASP A 478 12.82 -25.26 -20.25
C ASP A 478 12.91 -24.00 -21.11
N LEU A 479 13.14 -22.84 -20.47
CA LEU A 479 13.23 -21.53 -21.12
C LEU A 479 14.39 -21.38 -22.11
N SER A 480 15.32 -22.35 -22.19
CA SER A 480 16.38 -22.34 -23.19
C SER A 480 15.94 -22.84 -24.57
N GLN A 481 14.76 -23.47 -24.67
CA GLN A 481 14.22 -23.98 -25.93
C GLN A 481 13.59 -22.85 -26.76
N ILE A 482 13.56 -23.05 -28.08
CA ILE A 482 12.84 -22.16 -29.01
C ILE A 482 11.35 -22.16 -28.64
N ASP A 483 10.72 -20.99 -28.65
CA ASP A 483 9.29 -20.75 -28.34
C ASP A 483 8.86 -21.09 -26.89
N SER A 484 9.80 -21.45 -26.01
CA SER A 484 9.50 -21.81 -24.61
C SER A 484 8.81 -20.70 -23.80
N LEU A 485 9.10 -19.43 -24.07
CA LEU A 485 8.41 -18.31 -23.44
C LEU A 485 6.94 -18.23 -23.89
N LYS A 486 6.66 -18.52 -25.16
CA LYS A 486 5.28 -18.62 -25.68
C LYS A 486 4.55 -19.79 -25.03
N ASP A 487 5.19 -20.95 -24.94
CA ASP A 487 4.61 -22.12 -24.28
C ASP A 487 4.27 -21.84 -22.81
N LEU A 488 5.16 -21.11 -22.10
CA LEU A 488 4.93 -20.67 -20.72
C LEU A 488 3.72 -19.74 -20.63
N ARG A 489 3.69 -18.74 -21.50
CA ARG A 489 2.62 -17.73 -21.61
C ARG A 489 1.27 -18.39 -21.86
N ASP A 490 1.19 -19.25 -22.87
CA ASP A 490 -0.05 -19.93 -23.26
C ASP A 490 -0.54 -20.88 -22.14
N TYR A 491 0.38 -21.51 -21.41
CA TYR A 491 0.01 -22.34 -20.25
C TYR A 491 -0.66 -21.51 -19.15
N TYR A 492 -0.02 -20.42 -18.69
CA TYR A 492 -0.50 -19.63 -17.55
C TYR A 492 -1.68 -18.73 -17.89
N LYS A 493 -1.88 -18.39 -19.17
CA LYS A 493 -3.12 -17.77 -19.64
C LYS A 493 -4.35 -18.59 -19.22
N ASP A 494 -4.30 -19.90 -19.40
CA ASP A 494 -5.41 -20.81 -19.08
C ASP A 494 -5.30 -21.42 -17.66
N ASN A 495 -4.10 -21.40 -17.06
CA ASN A 495 -3.81 -21.98 -15.75
C ASN A 495 -3.10 -20.97 -14.83
N PRO A 496 -3.74 -19.83 -14.51
CA PRO A 496 -3.10 -18.77 -13.75
C PRO A 496 -2.71 -19.24 -12.34
N VAL A 497 -1.58 -18.70 -11.84
CA VAL A 497 -1.18 -18.83 -10.43
C VAL A 497 -1.49 -17.54 -9.67
N TYR A 498 -1.76 -17.64 -8.37
CA TYR A 498 -1.85 -16.47 -7.49
C TYR A 498 -0.45 -15.99 -7.12
N ILE A 499 -0.18 -14.70 -7.35
CA ILE A 499 1.04 -14.01 -6.96
C ILE A 499 0.66 -12.89 -6.00
N CYS A 500 1.05 -13.03 -4.74
CA CYS A 500 0.80 -12.05 -3.69
C CYS A 500 2.10 -11.38 -3.28
N LEU A 501 2.22 -10.08 -3.53
CA LEU A 501 3.35 -9.28 -3.08
C LEU A 501 3.11 -8.87 -1.62
N ILE A 502 4.03 -9.15 -0.70
CA ILE A 502 3.95 -8.67 0.70
C ILE A 502 5.16 -7.79 0.97
N GLY A 503 4.96 -6.49 0.91
CA GLY A 503 6.06 -5.53 1.07
C GLY A 503 5.79 -4.18 0.42
N GLY A 504 6.50 -3.17 0.92
CA GLY A 504 6.52 -1.82 0.33
C GLY A 504 7.46 -1.70 -0.87
N ASN A 505 7.41 -0.55 -1.54
CA ASN A 505 8.15 -0.29 -2.78
C ASN A 505 9.69 -0.30 -2.64
N VAL A 506 10.24 -0.17 -1.42
CA VAL A 506 11.70 -0.31 -1.21
C VAL A 506 12.14 -1.76 -1.43
N GLY A 507 11.40 -2.73 -0.88
CA GLY A 507 11.76 -4.14 -0.95
C GLY A 507 11.28 -4.85 -2.21
N ILE A 508 10.13 -4.42 -2.75
CA ILE A 508 9.51 -4.97 -3.96
C ILE A 508 9.10 -3.78 -4.86
N PRO A 509 10.01 -3.28 -5.70
CA PRO A 509 9.78 -2.07 -6.50
C PRO A 509 8.73 -2.27 -7.60
N GLN A 510 8.04 -1.21 -7.99
CA GLN A 510 7.10 -1.24 -9.12
C GLN A 510 7.82 -0.95 -10.44
N LEU A 511 7.34 -1.56 -11.54
CA LEU A 511 7.74 -1.13 -12.88
C LEU A 511 7.08 0.23 -13.17
N ILE A 512 7.83 1.17 -13.75
CA ILE A 512 7.31 2.51 -14.06
C ILE A 512 7.27 2.71 -15.57
N TYR A 513 6.09 2.65 -16.17
CA TYR A 513 5.92 2.99 -17.58
C TYR A 513 5.98 4.52 -17.78
N ASP A 514 6.51 4.93 -18.93
CA ASP A 514 6.45 6.31 -19.39
C ASP A 514 5.01 6.77 -19.58
N SER A 515 4.75 8.04 -19.28
CA SER A 515 3.43 8.65 -19.39
C SER A 515 3.53 10.05 -19.97
N TYR A 516 2.69 10.37 -20.94
CA TYR A 516 2.57 11.74 -21.45
C TYR A 516 1.88 12.68 -20.45
N LEU A 517 1.16 12.16 -19.44
CA LEU A 517 0.54 12.97 -18.38
C LEU A 517 1.56 13.38 -17.32
N THR A 518 2.43 12.46 -16.94
CA THR A 518 3.48 12.66 -15.94
C THR A 518 4.86 12.28 -16.51
N PRO A 519 5.35 13.01 -17.53
CA PRO A 519 6.61 12.70 -18.19
C PRO A 519 7.81 12.87 -17.24
N PRO A 520 8.85 12.03 -17.35
CA PRO A 520 10.09 12.20 -16.60
C PRO A 520 10.74 13.57 -16.82
N GLY A 521 11.16 14.23 -15.74
CA GLY A 521 11.93 15.49 -15.82
C GLY A 521 11.16 16.74 -16.28
N GLU A 522 9.86 16.64 -16.56
CA GLU A 522 9.06 17.75 -17.07
C GLU A 522 7.77 17.98 -16.26
N GLY A 523 7.52 19.23 -15.86
CA GLY A 523 6.22 19.67 -15.34
C GLY A 523 6.06 19.65 -13.82
N TYR A 524 5.13 20.48 -13.32
CA TYR A 524 4.84 20.67 -11.89
C TYR A 524 4.31 19.42 -11.20
N ILE A 525 3.54 18.60 -11.93
CA ILE A 525 2.91 17.40 -11.39
C ILE A 525 3.96 16.30 -11.21
N SER A 526 4.78 16.08 -12.24
CA SER A 526 5.90 15.13 -12.20
C SER A 526 6.92 15.44 -11.11
N SER A 527 7.28 16.71 -10.93
CA SER A 527 8.21 17.08 -9.86
C SER A 527 7.63 16.75 -8.48
N LYS A 528 6.35 17.04 -8.29
CA LYS A 528 5.71 17.02 -6.98
C LYS A 528 5.10 15.68 -6.56
N TYR A 529 4.48 14.96 -7.48
CA TYR A 529 3.72 13.73 -7.18
C TYR A 529 4.36 12.47 -7.77
N GLY A 530 5.39 12.65 -8.60
CA GLY A 530 6.20 11.61 -9.21
C GLY A 530 5.90 11.35 -10.68
N VAL A 531 6.80 10.59 -11.32
CA VAL A 531 6.90 10.41 -12.79
C VAL A 531 6.42 9.04 -13.28
N GLY A 532 5.77 8.99 -14.44
CA GLY A 532 5.29 7.74 -15.07
C GLY A 532 4.07 7.06 -14.40
N ILE A 533 3.82 5.81 -14.78
CA ILE A 533 2.77 4.92 -14.28
C ILE A 533 3.43 3.75 -13.54
N PRO A 534 3.58 3.80 -12.20
CA PRO A 534 4.05 2.66 -11.44
C PRO A 534 2.96 1.58 -11.41
N THR A 535 3.34 0.33 -11.66
CA THR A 535 2.40 -0.79 -11.67
C THR A 535 3.06 -2.08 -11.21
N ASP A 536 2.24 -2.96 -10.63
CA ASP A 536 2.65 -4.31 -10.26
C ASP A 536 2.41 -5.32 -11.39
N ILE A 537 1.70 -4.95 -12.48
CA ILE A 537 1.28 -5.89 -13.54
C ILE A 537 2.43 -6.74 -14.07
N ILE A 538 3.65 -6.19 -14.12
CA ILE A 538 4.87 -6.89 -14.52
C ILE A 538 5.09 -8.20 -13.77
N TYR A 539 4.72 -8.28 -12.49
CA TYR A 539 4.89 -9.48 -11.66
C TYR A 539 3.92 -10.61 -12.04
N GLY A 540 2.87 -10.32 -12.80
CA GLY A 540 1.89 -11.30 -13.28
C GLY A 540 1.82 -11.44 -14.80
N ASN A 541 2.61 -10.68 -15.55
CA ASN A 541 2.78 -10.80 -17.01
C ASN A 541 3.94 -11.78 -17.29
N ILE A 542 3.96 -12.45 -18.44
CA ILE A 542 5.03 -13.39 -18.81
C ILE A 542 5.96 -12.84 -19.90
N ASP A 543 5.43 -12.24 -20.95
CA ASP A 543 6.18 -11.88 -22.16
C ASP A 543 6.18 -10.37 -22.49
N PRO A 544 6.51 -9.48 -21.52
CA PRO A 544 6.58 -8.06 -21.80
C PRO A 544 7.81 -7.78 -22.67
N ILE A 545 7.77 -6.76 -23.52
CA ILE A 545 8.93 -6.42 -24.37
C ILE A 545 10.08 -5.85 -23.50
N PRO A 546 11.26 -6.50 -23.47
CA PRO A 546 12.40 -6.05 -22.66
C PRO A 546 12.92 -4.67 -23.09
N ASP A 547 13.44 -3.92 -22.11
CA ASP A 547 14.06 -2.60 -22.31
C ASP A 547 13.16 -1.55 -23.00
N THR A 548 11.83 -1.75 -22.96
CA THR A 548 10.84 -0.78 -23.47
C THR A 548 9.87 -0.38 -22.36
N TRP A 549 9.91 0.90 -22.00
CA TRP A 549 9.09 1.47 -20.91
C TRP A 549 7.91 2.26 -21.43
N ASP A 550 7.68 2.27 -22.75
CA ASP A 550 6.54 2.95 -23.34
C ASP A 550 5.26 2.18 -23.00
N MET A 551 4.31 2.86 -22.35
CA MET A 551 3.04 2.28 -21.90
C MET A 551 2.19 1.69 -23.04
N VAL A 552 2.39 2.11 -24.30
CA VAL A 552 1.63 1.56 -25.46
C VAL A 552 2.30 0.36 -26.12
N THR A 553 3.42 -0.09 -25.57
CA THR A 553 4.15 -1.25 -26.09
C THR A 553 3.32 -2.52 -25.87
N PRO A 554 3.02 -3.30 -26.92
CA PRO A 554 2.34 -4.59 -26.77
C PRO A 554 3.31 -5.65 -26.20
N ASP A 555 2.78 -6.82 -25.85
CA ASP A 555 3.60 -7.97 -25.43
C ASP A 555 4.29 -8.64 -26.63
N VAL A 556 5.27 -9.52 -26.38
CA VAL A 556 6.10 -10.16 -27.42
C VAL A 556 5.26 -10.97 -28.40
N TYR A 557 4.26 -11.71 -27.91
CA TYR A 557 3.42 -12.60 -28.73
C TYR A 557 2.07 -11.97 -29.17
N TRP A 558 2.02 -10.64 -29.32
CA TRP A 558 0.82 -9.89 -29.71
C TRP A 558 0.19 -10.27 -31.08
N ASP A 559 0.94 -10.94 -31.97
CA ASP A 559 0.47 -11.34 -33.30
C ASP A 559 -0.39 -12.63 -33.30
N ASP A 560 -0.48 -13.35 -32.17
CA ASP A 560 -1.14 -14.67 -32.04
C ASP A 560 -2.64 -14.60 -31.64
N ASP A 561 -3.43 -13.80 -32.37
CA ASP A 561 -4.87 -13.49 -32.16
C ASP A 561 -5.18 -12.50 -31.01
N GLU A 562 -4.19 -12.07 -30.23
CA GLU A 562 -4.34 -11.15 -29.09
C GLU A 562 -3.62 -9.82 -29.34
N ASN A 563 -4.32 -8.86 -29.96
CA ASN A 563 -3.74 -7.57 -30.38
C ASN A 563 -3.40 -6.60 -29.21
N TYR A 564 -3.34 -7.07 -27.96
CA TYR A 564 -3.28 -6.23 -26.76
C TYR A 564 -2.39 -6.84 -25.67
N ALA A 565 -1.89 -5.99 -24.77
CA ALA A 565 -1.23 -6.46 -23.56
C ALA A 565 -2.16 -7.38 -22.74
N PHE A 566 -1.58 -8.41 -22.13
CA PHE A 566 -2.30 -9.41 -21.35
C PHE A 566 -1.63 -9.65 -20.00
N GLN A 567 -2.41 -9.98 -18.98
CA GLN A 567 -1.90 -10.42 -17.68
C GLN A 567 -2.25 -11.89 -17.47
N GLU A 568 -1.25 -12.77 -17.55
CA GLU A 568 -1.44 -14.21 -17.42
C GLU A 568 -1.80 -14.62 -16.00
N ASN A 569 -1.13 -14.09 -14.98
CA ASN A 569 -1.26 -14.56 -13.60
C ASN A 569 -2.12 -13.61 -12.74
N ILE A 570 -2.62 -14.12 -11.63
CA ILE A 570 -3.48 -13.39 -10.70
C ILE A 570 -2.60 -12.64 -9.71
N LEU A 571 -2.85 -11.34 -9.50
CA LEU A 571 -1.92 -10.46 -8.77
C LEU A 571 -2.61 -9.60 -7.72
N GLY A 572 -2.00 -9.47 -6.55
CA GLY A 572 -2.37 -8.52 -5.50
C GLY A 572 -1.17 -8.18 -4.60
N ARG A 573 -1.25 -7.08 -3.86
CA ARG A 573 -0.21 -6.64 -2.92
C ARG A 573 -0.77 -6.37 -1.53
N ILE A 574 -0.15 -6.93 -0.50
CA ILE A 574 -0.41 -6.60 0.90
C ILE A 574 0.59 -5.52 1.33
N THR A 575 0.04 -4.38 1.72
CA THR A 575 0.75 -3.23 2.31
C THR A 575 0.06 -2.80 3.61
N GLY A 576 0.65 -1.82 4.29
CA GLY A 576 0.11 -1.19 5.48
C GLY A 576 1.06 -0.12 5.99
N TRP A 577 0.79 0.47 7.15
CA TRP A 577 1.78 1.35 7.78
C TRP A 577 3.03 0.60 8.23
N ASP A 578 2.83 -0.61 8.75
CA ASP A 578 3.84 -1.52 9.24
C ASP A 578 3.25 -2.95 9.33
N VAL A 579 3.97 -3.85 9.99
CA VAL A 579 3.58 -5.24 10.20
C VAL A 579 2.24 -5.42 10.94
N GLN A 580 1.85 -4.48 11.83
CA GLN A 580 0.59 -4.59 12.56
C GLN A 580 -0.61 -4.47 11.62
N ASP A 581 -0.53 -3.52 10.68
CA ASP A 581 -1.56 -3.28 9.67
C ASP A 581 -1.64 -4.44 8.66
N ALA A 582 -0.49 -4.96 8.21
CA ALA A 582 -0.44 -6.13 7.34
C ALA A 582 -1.01 -7.38 8.02
N SER A 583 -0.65 -7.60 9.29
CA SER A 583 -1.21 -8.69 10.12
C SER A 583 -2.72 -8.54 10.27
N ALA A 584 -3.22 -7.32 10.50
CA ALA A 584 -4.65 -7.06 10.63
C ALA A 584 -5.40 -7.36 9.33
N LEU A 585 -4.87 -6.95 8.18
CA LEU A 585 -5.46 -7.24 6.86
C LEU A 585 -5.51 -8.74 6.59
N ILE A 586 -4.42 -9.46 6.85
CA ILE A 586 -4.35 -10.92 6.66
C ILE A 586 -5.32 -11.64 7.60
N ALA A 587 -5.36 -11.25 8.88
CA ALA A 587 -6.27 -11.87 9.85
C ALA A 587 -7.74 -11.69 9.44
N ARG A 588 -8.15 -10.47 9.05
CA ARG A 588 -9.52 -10.23 8.55
C ARG A 588 -9.83 -10.97 7.24
N THR A 589 -8.83 -11.27 6.44
CA THR A 589 -8.98 -12.01 5.19
C THR A 589 -9.19 -13.51 5.46
N ILE A 590 -8.36 -14.10 6.33
CA ILE A 590 -8.43 -15.54 6.65
C ILE A 590 -9.71 -15.87 7.43
N PHE A 591 -10.11 -15.01 8.37
CA PHE A 591 -11.28 -15.21 9.22
C PHE A 591 -12.50 -14.42 8.75
N TYR A 592 -12.58 -14.08 7.46
CA TYR A 592 -13.68 -13.29 6.92
C TYR A 592 -15.05 -13.93 7.19
N ASP A 593 -15.16 -15.25 7.07
CA ASP A 593 -16.40 -15.98 7.36
C ASP A 593 -16.85 -15.82 8.82
N ASN A 594 -15.91 -15.86 9.78
CA ASN A 594 -16.23 -15.59 11.19
C ASN A 594 -16.76 -14.18 11.40
N ILE A 595 -16.27 -13.21 10.62
CA ILE A 595 -16.78 -11.84 10.66
C ILE A 595 -18.22 -11.80 10.12
N LEU A 596 -18.49 -12.47 8.99
CA LEU A 596 -19.81 -12.51 8.36
C LEU A 596 -20.90 -13.19 9.20
N GLU A 597 -20.52 -14.09 10.12
CA GLU A 597 -21.43 -14.78 11.03
C GLU A 597 -21.95 -13.89 12.17
N LYS A 598 -21.35 -12.72 12.40
CA LYS A 598 -21.78 -11.80 13.46
C LYS A 598 -22.97 -10.94 13.04
N GLU A 599 -23.90 -10.77 13.97
CA GLU A 599 -25.14 -9.99 13.78
C GLU A 599 -24.89 -8.55 13.31
N GLU A 600 -23.76 -7.94 13.72
CA GLU A 600 -23.42 -6.57 13.31
C GLU A 600 -23.15 -6.44 11.79
N TYR A 601 -22.76 -7.54 11.13
CA TYR A 601 -22.47 -7.56 9.69
C TYR A 601 -23.64 -8.03 8.82
N ASP A 602 -24.74 -8.51 9.42
CA ASP A 602 -25.90 -9.02 8.68
C ASP A 602 -26.51 -8.00 7.73
N LEU A 603 -26.58 -6.74 8.16
CA LEU A 603 -27.08 -5.66 7.31
C LEU A 603 -25.98 -4.99 6.48
N TRP A 604 -24.73 -5.08 6.89
CA TRP A 604 -23.60 -4.45 6.21
C TRP A 604 -23.28 -5.16 4.89
N LYS A 605 -23.26 -6.50 4.91
CA LYS A 605 -22.81 -7.34 3.79
C LYS A 605 -23.63 -7.17 2.51
N ASP A 606 -24.92 -6.85 2.65
CA ASP A 606 -25.86 -6.64 1.53
C ASP A 606 -25.92 -5.19 1.02
N LYS A 607 -25.14 -4.28 1.58
CA LYS A 607 -25.16 -2.86 1.21
C LYS A 607 -23.96 -2.47 0.36
N ALA A 608 -24.21 -1.61 -0.62
CA ALA A 608 -23.19 -0.97 -1.44
C ALA A 608 -23.38 0.54 -1.45
N THR A 609 -22.32 1.32 -1.66
CA THR A 609 -22.39 2.76 -1.88
C THR A 609 -21.67 3.18 -3.15
N VAL A 610 -22.31 4.04 -3.94
CA VAL A 610 -21.75 4.68 -5.13
C VAL A 610 -21.71 6.19 -4.89
N GLN A 611 -20.52 6.70 -4.61
CA GLN A 611 -20.29 8.10 -4.26
C GLN A 611 -19.52 8.79 -5.38
N THR A 612 -20.04 9.92 -5.87
CA THR A 612 -19.43 10.61 -7.02
C THR A 612 -19.35 12.12 -6.85
N GLY A 613 -18.26 12.73 -7.28
CA GLY A 613 -18.00 14.17 -7.25
C GLY A 613 -18.14 14.80 -8.63
N CYS A 614 -17.42 15.90 -8.88
CA CYS A 614 -17.31 16.50 -10.22
C CYS A 614 -15.99 16.13 -10.92
N GLY A 615 -15.37 15.01 -10.53
CA GLY A 615 -14.09 14.51 -11.05
C GLY A 615 -14.04 14.44 -12.58
N THR A 616 -15.17 14.08 -13.21
CA THR A 616 -15.27 13.82 -14.65
C THR A 616 -16.14 14.86 -15.42
N ASP A 617 -16.47 15.98 -14.76
CA ASP A 617 -17.37 17.02 -15.30
C ASP A 617 -16.58 18.26 -15.81
N PHE A 618 -16.34 18.32 -17.12
CA PHE A 618 -15.63 19.42 -17.77
C PHE A 618 -16.37 19.93 -19.01
N LEU A 619 -16.45 21.26 -19.20
CA LEU A 619 -17.04 21.88 -20.40
C LEU A 619 -16.30 23.16 -20.81
N ARG A 620 -16.64 23.74 -21.98
CA ARG A 620 -16.17 25.08 -22.41
C ARG A 620 -17.34 26.07 -22.60
N PRO A 621 -17.91 26.65 -21.52
CA PRO A 621 -18.98 27.64 -21.62
C PRO A 621 -18.45 28.94 -22.27
N PRO A 622 -19.09 29.49 -23.33
CA PRO A 622 -18.51 30.59 -24.13
C PRO A 622 -18.12 31.84 -23.35
N LEU A 623 -18.92 32.24 -22.36
CA LEU A 623 -18.66 33.44 -21.56
C LEU A 623 -17.54 33.20 -20.53
N ALA A 624 -17.47 32.01 -19.91
CA ALA A 624 -16.36 31.63 -19.05
C ALA A 624 -15.05 31.56 -19.85
N THR A 625 -15.09 30.97 -21.05
CA THR A 625 -13.95 30.95 -21.97
C THR A 625 -13.52 32.35 -22.40
N LEU A 626 -14.46 33.27 -22.66
CA LEU A 626 -14.13 34.67 -22.97
C LEU A 626 -13.39 35.34 -21.80
N ILE A 627 -13.88 35.17 -20.57
CA ILE A 627 -13.23 35.70 -19.38
C ILE A 627 -11.84 35.10 -19.21
N ARG A 628 -11.70 33.78 -19.32
CA ARG A 628 -10.38 33.12 -19.25
C ARG A 628 -9.41 33.64 -20.30
N LYS A 629 -9.87 33.85 -21.54
CA LYS A 629 -9.04 34.44 -22.59
C LYS A 629 -8.58 35.85 -22.25
N MET A 630 -9.44 36.66 -21.63
CA MET A 630 -9.05 37.99 -21.14
C MET A 630 -8.04 37.92 -19.98
N THR A 631 -8.04 36.84 -19.20
CA THR A 631 -7.10 36.60 -18.10
C THR A 631 -5.92 35.69 -18.49
N GLY A 632 -5.72 35.42 -19.78
CA GLY A 632 -4.57 34.67 -20.31
C GLY A 632 -4.69 33.13 -20.34
N GLY A 633 -5.85 32.54 -20.06
CA GLY A 633 -6.09 31.09 -20.12
C GLY A 633 -6.97 30.64 -21.30
N ASP A 634 -6.76 29.42 -21.81
CA ASP A 634 -7.57 28.80 -22.89
C ASP A 634 -8.15 27.41 -22.55
N ASP A 635 -8.04 26.98 -21.28
CA ASP A 635 -8.41 25.61 -20.89
C ASP A 635 -9.91 25.42 -20.65
N ILE A 636 -10.33 24.15 -20.60
CA ILE A 636 -11.63 23.73 -20.07
C ILE A 636 -11.84 24.15 -18.63
N VAL A 637 -13.10 24.36 -18.27
CA VAL A 637 -13.50 24.65 -16.90
C VAL A 637 -14.27 23.48 -16.33
N LYS A 638 -14.04 23.20 -15.05
CA LYS A 638 -14.88 22.30 -14.26
C LYS A 638 -16.32 22.77 -14.31
N TRP A 639 -17.18 21.95 -14.90
CA TRP A 639 -18.56 22.30 -15.12
C TRP A 639 -19.41 21.05 -15.29
N PHE A 640 -20.54 21.05 -14.61
CA PHE A 640 -21.50 19.95 -14.63
C PHE A 640 -21.91 19.58 -16.07
N SER A 641 -21.44 18.41 -16.51
CA SER A 641 -21.79 17.81 -17.79
C SER A 641 -22.86 16.73 -17.62
N GLY A 642 -23.02 16.21 -16.39
CA GLY A 642 -23.92 15.11 -16.08
C GLY A 642 -23.31 13.73 -16.30
N ASN A 643 -22.09 13.66 -16.87
CA ASN A 643 -21.38 12.41 -17.12
C ASN A 643 -21.13 11.66 -15.81
N THR A 644 -20.52 12.32 -14.83
CA THR A 644 -20.18 11.72 -13.54
C THR A 644 -21.41 11.16 -12.80
N GLU A 645 -22.53 11.89 -12.85
CA GLU A 645 -23.80 11.46 -12.26
C GLU A 645 -24.33 10.21 -12.97
N LEU A 646 -24.46 10.25 -14.30
CA LEU A 646 -25.05 9.18 -15.10
C LEU A 646 -24.20 7.91 -15.10
N THR A 647 -22.87 8.01 -15.12
CA THR A 647 -21.98 6.84 -15.00
C THR A 647 -22.17 6.15 -13.65
N GLY A 648 -22.23 6.91 -12.55
CA GLY A 648 -22.50 6.32 -11.24
C GLY A 648 -23.92 5.76 -11.11
N ASP A 649 -24.91 6.40 -11.73
CA ASP A 649 -26.29 5.86 -11.79
C ASP A 649 -26.34 4.57 -12.61
N SER A 650 -25.57 4.49 -13.70
CA SER A 650 -25.41 3.26 -14.49
C SER A 650 -24.82 2.15 -13.63
N LEU A 651 -23.69 2.40 -12.96
CA LEU A 651 -23.03 1.41 -12.09
C LEU A 651 -23.97 0.89 -11.00
N GLN A 652 -24.74 1.78 -10.37
CA GLN A 652 -25.78 1.39 -9.42
C GLN A 652 -26.83 0.47 -10.07
N LYS A 653 -27.39 0.86 -11.21
CA LYS A 653 -28.63 0.30 -11.76
C LYS A 653 -28.42 -0.92 -12.65
N THR A 654 -27.28 -0.99 -13.32
CA THR A 654 -27.00 -2.04 -14.31
C THR A 654 -26.01 -3.08 -13.79
N VAL A 655 -25.28 -2.79 -12.71
CA VAL A 655 -24.26 -3.71 -12.15
C VAL A 655 -24.61 -4.10 -10.72
N LEU A 656 -24.58 -3.17 -9.77
CA LEU A 656 -24.66 -3.51 -8.34
C LEU A 656 -26.05 -3.95 -7.86
N GLU A 657 -27.13 -3.26 -8.25
CA GLU A 657 -28.50 -3.68 -7.90
C GLU A 657 -28.85 -5.06 -8.49
N PRO A 658 -28.51 -5.38 -9.76
CA PRO A 658 -28.66 -6.73 -10.31
C PRO A 658 -27.90 -7.82 -9.55
N LEU A 659 -26.76 -7.50 -8.93
CA LEU A 659 -25.99 -8.39 -8.06
C LEU A 659 -26.62 -8.58 -6.66
N GLY A 660 -27.78 -7.96 -6.40
CA GLY A 660 -28.56 -8.16 -5.17
C GLY A 660 -28.31 -7.12 -4.07
N PHE A 661 -27.38 -6.18 -4.29
CA PHE A 661 -27.07 -5.17 -3.29
C PHE A 661 -28.17 -4.12 -3.12
N LYS A 662 -28.36 -3.68 -1.88
CA LYS A 662 -29.00 -2.41 -1.58
C LYS A 662 -28.01 -1.27 -1.77
N VAL A 663 -28.12 -0.57 -2.90
CA VAL A 663 -27.17 0.48 -3.27
C VAL A 663 -27.61 1.86 -2.78
N TYR A 664 -26.73 2.54 -2.06
CA TYR A 664 -26.84 3.95 -1.68
C TYR A 664 -26.07 4.83 -2.65
N ARG A 665 -26.67 5.97 -3.01
CA ARG A 665 -26.13 6.86 -4.05
C ARG A 665 -26.00 8.28 -3.51
N THR A 666 -24.80 8.85 -3.56
CA THR A 666 -24.53 10.21 -3.08
C THR A 666 -23.72 11.03 -4.07
N TYR A 667 -23.89 12.36 -4.02
CA TYR A 667 -23.26 13.27 -4.97
C TYR A 667 -22.62 14.49 -4.27
N ASN A 668 -21.44 14.88 -4.74
CA ASN A 668 -20.73 16.09 -4.31
C ASN A 668 -20.57 16.16 -2.77
N THR A 669 -21.02 17.24 -2.12
CA THR A 669 -20.89 17.40 -0.67
C THR A 669 -21.61 16.33 0.13
N GLU A 670 -22.62 15.64 -0.42
CA GLU A 670 -23.25 14.51 0.27
C GLU A 670 -22.26 13.36 0.51
N SER A 671 -21.33 13.15 -0.42
CA SER A 671 -20.28 12.12 -0.39
C SER A 671 -19.08 12.48 0.49
N GLN A 672 -19.08 13.65 1.14
CA GLN A 672 -18.00 14.03 2.03
C GLN A 672 -17.99 13.18 3.31
N VAL A 673 -16.84 13.10 3.99
CA VAL A 673 -16.72 12.36 5.26
C VAL A 673 -17.63 12.96 6.34
N LYS A 674 -17.66 14.29 6.44
CA LYS A 674 -18.35 15.01 7.50
C LYS A 674 -18.81 16.39 7.07
N GLY A 675 -20.00 16.79 7.53
CA GLY A 675 -20.56 18.12 7.34
C GLY A 675 -20.44 19.00 8.59
N PHE A 676 -20.66 20.31 8.43
CA PHE A 676 -20.63 21.25 9.55
C PHE A 676 -21.83 21.09 10.47
N SER A 677 -21.57 21.11 11.78
CA SER A 677 -22.63 21.19 12.78
C SER A 677 -23.35 22.54 12.77
N ASP A 678 -24.58 22.56 13.28
CA ASP A 678 -25.33 23.81 13.48
C ASP A 678 -24.55 24.80 14.36
N SER A 679 -23.80 24.30 15.34
CA SER A 679 -22.93 25.12 16.19
C SER A 679 -21.81 25.76 15.38
N ALA A 680 -21.08 24.99 14.57
CA ALA A 680 -19.99 25.50 13.75
C ALA A 680 -20.46 26.59 12.76
N ILE A 681 -21.59 26.33 12.08
CA ILE A 681 -22.22 27.30 11.17
C ILE A 681 -22.61 28.59 11.91
N ASN A 682 -23.17 28.47 13.12
CA ASN A 682 -23.55 29.62 13.91
C ASN A 682 -22.34 30.44 14.35
N THR A 683 -21.27 29.79 14.82
CA THR A 683 -20.02 30.47 15.22
C THR A 683 -19.47 31.31 14.07
N MET A 684 -19.27 30.71 12.89
CA MET A 684 -18.77 31.42 11.69
C MET A 684 -19.64 32.62 11.31
N ALA A 685 -20.96 32.44 11.35
CA ALA A 685 -21.91 33.48 10.97
C ALA A 685 -22.02 34.64 11.96
N THR A 686 -21.64 34.43 13.23
CA THR A 686 -21.73 35.46 14.28
C THR A 686 -20.42 36.16 14.61
N GLN A 687 -19.31 35.68 14.03
CA GLN A 687 -17.94 36.08 14.36
C GLN A 687 -17.71 37.59 14.27
N ASN A 688 -18.22 38.24 13.24
CA ASN A 688 -18.13 39.69 13.11
C ASN A 688 -19.33 40.28 12.34
N LEU A 689 -19.37 41.61 12.21
CA LEU A 689 -20.46 42.33 11.55
C LEU A 689 -20.65 41.91 10.08
N LEU A 690 -19.55 41.70 9.34
CA LEU A 690 -19.61 41.26 7.94
C LEU A 690 -20.17 39.84 7.85
N SER A 691 -19.80 38.95 8.75
CA SER A 691 -20.36 37.59 8.82
C SER A 691 -21.87 37.61 9.06
N ARG A 692 -22.34 38.44 10.01
CA ARG A 692 -23.77 38.57 10.30
C ARG A 692 -24.58 39.07 9.10
N LEU A 693 -23.97 39.91 8.28
CA LEU A 693 -24.59 40.51 7.09
C LEU A 693 -24.53 39.60 5.86
N LEU A 694 -23.38 38.96 5.61
CA LEU A 694 -23.07 38.29 4.34
C LEU A 694 -23.14 36.76 4.41
N PHE A 695 -23.03 36.17 5.61
CA PHE A 695 -22.95 34.72 5.76
C PHE A 695 -24.31 34.03 5.51
N GLY A 696 -24.31 33.00 4.68
CA GLY A 696 -25.51 32.27 4.26
C GLY A 696 -25.81 31.03 5.09
N LYS A 697 -26.18 31.16 6.38
CA LYS A 697 -26.41 30.02 7.31
C LYS A 697 -27.24 28.89 6.70
N THR A 698 -28.43 29.22 6.20
CA THR A 698 -29.37 28.25 5.65
C THR A 698 -28.81 27.52 4.43
N LEU A 699 -28.11 28.24 3.55
CA LEU A 699 -27.51 27.64 2.36
C LEU A 699 -26.36 26.71 2.75
N THR A 700 -25.46 27.14 3.64
CA THR A 700 -24.38 26.29 4.15
C THR A 700 -24.93 25.01 4.79
N LYS A 701 -25.99 25.13 5.61
CA LYS A 701 -26.65 23.98 6.24
C LYS A 701 -27.26 23.00 5.22
N ILE A 702 -27.89 23.52 4.16
CA ILE A 702 -28.52 22.69 3.13
C ILE A 702 -27.48 21.97 2.25
N VAL A 703 -26.33 22.59 2.01
CA VAL A 703 -25.32 22.07 1.08
C VAL A 703 -24.29 21.19 1.79
N SER A 704 -23.83 21.58 2.99
CA SER A 704 -22.68 20.98 3.69
C SER A 704 -22.92 20.85 5.20
N GLY A 705 -24.17 20.91 5.65
CA GLY A 705 -24.51 20.64 7.05
C GLY A 705 -24.41 19.15 7.37
N GLU A 706 -24.16 18.82 8.64
CA GLU A 706 -24.04 17.43 9.15
C GLU A 706 -25.24 16.51 8.82
N LYS A 707 -26.42 17.08 8.54
CA LYS A 707 -27.62 16.31 8.14
C LYS A 707 -27.69 16.02 6.63
N LYS A 708 -26.87 16.69 5.83
CA LYS A 708 -26.80 16.49 4.37
C LYS A 708 -25.63 15.60 3.99
N VAL A 709 -24.52 15.70 4.71
CA VAL A 709 -23.31 14.93 4.44
C VAL A 709 -23.43 13.57 5.13
N ILE A 710 -23.44 12.50 4.35
CA ILE A 710 -23.61 11.12 4.83
C ILE A 710 -22.56 10.16 4.24
N GLY A 711 -21.65 10.65 3.40
CA GLY A 711 -20.66 9.82 2.70
C GLY A 711 -19.80 9.00 3.64
N GLY A 712 -19.29 9.61 4.73
CA GLY A 712 -18.51 8.89 5.75
C GLY A 712 -19.28 7.78 6.45
N GLU A 713 -20.54 8.04 6.85
CA GLU A 713 -21.43 7.04 7.46
C GLU A 713 -21.66 5.84 6.52
N LEU A 714 -21.89 6.11 5.23
CA LEU A 714 -22.08 5.06 4.24
C LEU A 714 -20.81 4.21 3.99
N LEU A 715 -19.61 4.77 4.19
CA LEU A 715 -18.37 3.98 4.10
C LEU A 715 -18.27 2.95 5.23
N GLU A 716 -18.72 3.28 6.43
CA GLU A 716 -18.72 2.36 7.58
C GLU A 716 -19.84 1.31 7.48
N GLU A 717 -20.95 1.65 6.81
CA GLU A 717 -22.14 0.78 6.73
C GLU A 717 -22.21 -0.17 5.52
N CYS A 718 -21.33 -0.05 4.52
CA CYS A 718 -21.44 -0.80 3.27
C CYS A 718 -20.25 -1.73 3.00
N ASN A 719 -20.53 -2.89 2.39
CA ASN A 719 -19.54 -3.87 1.95
C ASN A 719 -18.86 -3.49 0.62
N ILE A 720 -19.60 -2.93 -0.32
CA ILE A 720 -19.03 -2.44 -1.60
C ILE A 720 -18.96 -0.91 -1.61
N LEU A 721 -17.77 -0.36 -1.80
CA LEU A 721 -17.51 1.08 -1.74
C LEU A 721 -16.92 1.57 -3.07
N TYR A 722 -17.71 2.30 -3.87
CA TYR A 722 -17.21 2.96 -5.09
C TYR A 722 -17.14 4.47 -4.88
N GLN A 723 -15.95 5.05 -5.10
CA GLN A 723 -15.64 6.47 -4.94
C GLN A 723 -15.08 7.05 -6.24
N ASN A 724 -15.75 8.06 -6.82
CA ASN A 724 -15.22 8.82 -7.97
C ASN A 724 -15.05 10.29 -7.59
N ALA A 725 -13.81 10.75 -7.46
CA ALA A 725 -13.47 12.02 -6.82
C ALA A 725 -12.26 12.72 -7.49
N HIS A 726 -11.85 13.86 -6.93
CA HIS A 726 -10.53 14.43 -7.19
C HIS A 726 -9.51 13.90 -6.19
N GLY A 727 -8.30 13.58 -6.66
CA GLY A 727 -7.31 12.90 -5.83
C GLY A 727 -5.97 13.59 -5.82
N MET A 728 -5.33 13.44 -4.68
CA MET A 728 -3.91 13.65 -4.44
C MET A 728 -3.40 12.46 -3.64
N PRO A 729 -2.08 12.27 -3.52
CA PRO A 729 -1.54 11.14 -2.77
C PRO A 729 -1.97 11.05 -1.30
N ASN A 730 -2.45 12.15 -0.70
CA ASN A 730 -2.82 12.27 0.71
C ASN A 730 -4.31 12.56 0.96
N TYR A 731 -5.11 12.74 -0.09
CA TYR A 731 -6.56 12.91 0.05
C TYR A 731 -7.32 12.70 -1.26
N TYR A 732 -8.63 12.50 -1.15
CA TYR A 732 -9.56 12.70 -2.25
C TYR A 732 -10.77 13.55 -1.83
N GLU A 733 -11.30 14.35 -2.74
CA GLU A 733 -12.40 15.28 -2.46
C GLU A 733 -13.53 15.25 -3.49
N PHE A 734 -14.75 15.30 -2.97
CA PHE A 734 -15.99 15.36 -3.76
C PHE A 734 -16.49 16.78 -4.01
N GLY A 735 -15.97 17.77 -3.28
CA GLY A 735 -16.44 19.14 -3.33
C GLY A 735 -15.67 19.96 -4.36
N ASP A 736 -16.25 20.22 -5.52
CA ASP A 736 -15.56 21.03 -6.54
C ASP A 736 -16.51 21.95 -7.33
N ALA A 737 -17.43 21.42 -8.15
CA ALA A 737 -18.23 22.29 -9.01
C ALA A 737 -19.47 22.84 -8.29
N ALA A 738 -19.43 24.14 -7.92
CA ALA A 738 -20.51 24.98 -7.33
C ALA A 738 -20.40 25.24 -5.83
N THR A 739 -19.34 24.84 -5.15
CA THR A 739 -19.24 25.01 -3.70
C THR A 739 -18.12 25.95 -3.27
N GLY A 740 -17.31 26.45 -4.22
CA GLY A 740 -16.17 27.32 -3.92
C GLY A 740 -16.53 28.65 -3.27
N THR A 741 -17.74 29.19 -3.46
CA THR A 741 -18.20 30.40 -2.75
C THR A 741 -19.25 30.12 -1.67
N LEU A 742 -19.35 28.87 -1.20
CA LEU A 742 -20.21 28.50 -0.10
C LEU A 742 -19.95 29.43 1.11
N GLY A 743 -20.97 29.67 1.94
CA GLY A 743 -20.85 30.60 3.07
C GLY A 743 -21.28 32.03 2.75
N PHE A 744 -21.50 32.40 1.48
CA PHE A 744 -22.23 33.63 1.14
C PHE A 744 -23.75 33.41 1.04
N ARG A 745 -24.53 34.49 1.18
CA ARG A 745 -25.98 34.48 0.89
C ARG A 745 -26.27 34.12 -0.58
N PRO A 746 -27.45 33.54 -0.91
CA PRO A 746 -27.72 32.88 -2.20
C PRO A 746 -27.36 33.68 -3.46
N ILE A 747 -27.67 34.97 -3.53
CA ILE A 747 -27.36 35.80 -4.72
C ILE A 747 -25.84 35.92 -4.92
N LEU A 748 -25.10 36.19 -3.83
CA LEU A 748 -23.65 36.33 -3.87
C LEU A 748 -22.97 34.99 -4.12
N TYR A 749 -23.54 33.89 -3.61
CA TYR A 749 -23.09 32.53 -3.91
C TYR A 749 -23.25 32.18 -5.40
N LEU A 750 -24.40 32.46 -6.01
CA LEU A 750 -24.62 32.14 -7.43
C LEU A 750 -23.68 32.94 -8.34
N ILE A 751 -23.54 34.24 -8.07
CA ILE A 751 -22.62 35.11 -8.82
C ILE A 751 -21.18 34.67 -8.57
N GLY A 752 -20.82 34.43 -7.32
CA GLY A 752 -19.50 34.02 -6.88
C GLY A 752 -19.06 32.70 -7.49
N ASN A 753 -19.90 31.68 -7.48
CA ASN A 753 -19.63 30.39 -8.12
C ASN A 753 -19.43 30.52 -9.63
N TRP A 754 -20.25 31.35 -10.28
CA TRP A 754 -20.10 31.59 -11.71
C TRP A 754 -18.78 32.31 -12.03
N LEU A 755 -18.42 33.32 -11.24
CA LEU A 755 -17.15 34.05 -11.37
C LEU A 755 -15.94 33.18 -11.02
N GLN A 756 -16.01 32.35 -9.98
CA GLN A 756 -14.97 31.40 -9.58
C GLN A 756 -14.63 30.48 -10.76
N ARG A 757 -15.66 29.89 -11.38
CA ARG A 757 -15.50 28.99 -12.53
C ARG A 757 -14.95 29.71 -13.77
N ALA A 758 -15.23 30.99 -13.93
CA ALA A 758 -14.77 31.79 -15.06
C ALA A 758 -13.36 32.39 -14.88
N GLY A 759 -12.92 32.65 -13.64
CA GLY A 759 -11.72 33.45 -13.35
C GLY A 759 -10.56 32.74 -12.65
N GLN A 760 -10.72 31.46 -12.29
CA GLN A 760 -9.81 30.63 -11.46
C GLN A 760 -9.33 31.27 -10.13
N ASN A 761 -9.56 30.54 -9.03
CA ASN A 761 -8.90 30.68 -7.71
C ASN A 761 -9.02 32.01 -6.93
N PHE A 762 -9.55 33.10 -7.49
CA PHE A 762 -9.72 34.37 -6.75
C PHE A 762 -10.91 34.39 -5.77
N PHE A 763 -11.87 33.47 -5.93
CA PHE A 763 -13.15 33.50 -5.21
C PHE A 763 -13.45 32.18 -4.47
N MET A 764 -12.56 31.76 -3.56
CA MET A 764 -12.76 30.51 -2.80
C MET A 764 -12.94 30.74 -1.29
N THR A 765 -13.82 29.92 -0.71
CA THR A 765 -14.01 29.73 0.72
C THR A 765 -13.58 28.31 1.08
N PRO A 766 -12.96 28.09 2.24
CA PRO A 766 -12.45 26.77 2.63
C PRO A 766 -13.55 25.80 3.10
N LEU A 767 -14.83 26.17 3.01
CA LEU A 767 -15.92 25.35 3.54
C LEU A 767 -16.03 23.97 2.88
N THR A 768 -15.56 23.83 1.64
CA THR A 768 -15.57 22.53 0.96
C THR A 768 -14.53 21.56 1.48
N GLN A 769 -13.48 22.06 2.13
CA GLN A 769 -12.34 21.24 2.57
C GLN A 769 -12.60 20.51 3.90
N HIS A 770 -13.62 20.92 4.66
CA HIS A 770 -13.93 20.31 5.96
C HIS A 770 -14.24 18.81 5.85
N GLY A 771 -14.96 18.42 4.80
CA GLY A 771 -15.41 17.06 4.58
C GLY A 771 -14.56 16.23 3.61
N THR A 772 -13.34 16.68 3.31
CA THR A 772 -12.40 15.96 2.44
C THR A 772 -12.01 14.60 3.05
N HIS A 773 -11.88 13.56 2.23
CA HIS A 773 -11.34 12.26 2.63
C HIS A 773 -9.82 12.35 2.62
N ASN A 774 -9.24 12.73 3.75
CA ASN A 774 -7.80 12.82 3.95
C ASN A 774 -7.38 11.87 5.08
N ILE A 775 -6.07 11.66 5.24
CA ILE A 775 -5.52 10.76 6.28
C ILE A 775 -6.15 11.03 7.63
N ARG A 776 -6.11 12.29 8.10
CA ARG A 776 -6.66 12.71 9.39
C ARG A 776 -8.13 12.29 9.57
N ASN A 777 -8.94 12.28 8.52
CA ASN A 777 -10.35 11.95 8.63
C ASN A 777 -10.63 10.45 8.46
N VAL A 778 -9.82 9.74 7.67
CA VAL A 778 -10.05 8.34 7.29
C VAL A 778 -9.41 7.35 8.27
N GLU A 779 -8.23 7.67 8.82
CA GLU A 779 -7.45 6.73 9.67
C GLU A 779 -8.21 6.21 10.88
N ASN A 780 -9.08 7.02 11.48
CA ASN A 780 -9.86 6.66 12.67
C ASN A 780 -11.32 6.28 12.33
N MET A 781 -11.63 5.96 11.07
CA MET A 781 -12.94 5.43 10.68
C MET A 781 -13.07 3.96 11.08
N LYS A 782 -14.31 3.50 11.25
CA LYS A 782 -14.64 2.11 11.55
C LYS A 782 -15.16 1.41 10.31
N LEU A 783 -14.31 1.24 9.29
CA LEU A 783 -14.70 0.65 7.99
C LEU A 783 -14.86 -0.87 8.07
N GLY A 784 -15.93 -1.48 7.54
CA GLY A 784 -16.01 -2.94 7.46
C GLY A 784 -14.86 -3.57 6.63
N PRO A 785 -14.70 -4.90 6.64
CA PRO A 785 -13.78 -5.63 5.73
C PRO A 785 -14.31 -5.61 4.28
N SER A 786 -14.49 -4.40 3.76
CA SER A 786 -15.15 -4.08 2.49
C SER A 786 -14.19 -4.18 1.31
N ILE A 787 -14.77 -4.17 0.11
CA ILE A 787 -14.05 -3.86 -1.13
C ILE A 787 -14.23 -2.37 -1.43
N MET A 788 -13.13 -1.68 -1.69
CA MET A 788 -13.12 -0.27 -2.03
C MET A 788 -12.45 -0.01 -3.36
N ILE A 789 -13.11 0.76 -4.23
CA ILE A 789 -12.55 1.30 -5.46
C ILE A 789 -12.50 2.81 -5.35
N ILE A 790 -11.31 3.38 -5.49
CA ILE A 790 -11.12 4.83 -5.56
C ILE A 790 -10.67 5.20 -6.97
N GLU A 791 -11.64 5.66 -7.75
CA GLU A 791 -11.44 6.19 -9.10
C GLU A 791 -11.01 7.65 -9.00
N SER A 792 -9.71 7.86 -8.83
CA SER A 792 -9.11 9.18 -8.59
C SER A 792 -7.58 9.17 -8.65
N CYS A 793 -6.97 10.25 -9.17
CA CYS A 793 -5.52 10.39 -9.31
C CYS A 793 -4.73 10.16 -8.01
N PHE A 794 -3.63 9.41 -8.10
CA PHE A 794 -2.60 9.19 -7.07
C PHE A 794 -3.05 8.52 -5.78
N THR A 795 -4.31 8.11 -5.66
CA THR A 795 -4.88 7.56 -4.43
C THR A 795 -4.38 6.15 -4.09
N GLY A 796 -3.69 5.49 -5.03
CA GLY A 796 -2.97 4.22 -4.85
C GLY A 796 -1.47 4.37 -4.57
N LYS A 797 -0.92 5.58 -4.48
CA LYS A 797 0.54 5.75 -4.38
C LYS A 797 1.10 5.11 -3.10
N ILE A 798 2.17 4.31 -3.23
CA ILE A 798 2.89 3.67 -2.10
C ILE A 798 4.40 3.99 -2.08
N ASP A 799 4.90 4.56 -3.16
CA ASP A 799 6.29 4.94 -3.34
C ASP A 799 6.54 6.42 -2.97
N GLY A 800 7.78 6.78 -2.66
CA GLY A 800 8.22 8.17 -2.48
C GLY A 800 7.55 8.92 -1.33
N MET A 801 6.82 8.20 -0.47
CA MET A 801 5.94 8.75 0.55
C MET A 801 6.00 7.94 1.84
N TYR A 802 5.86 8.64 2.97
CA TYR A 802 5.68 7.99 4.25
C TYR A 802 4.32 7.28 4.30
N PRO A 803 4.23 5.99 4.70
CA PRO A 803 2.99 5.22 4.63
C PRO A 803 1.82 5.87 5.37
N LYS A 804 2.07 6.50 6.53
CA LYS A 804 1.04 7.21 7.31
C LYS A 804 0.60 8.54 6.69
N GLN A 805 1.13 8.92 5.53
CA GLN A 805 0.69 10.09 4.74
C GLN A 805 0.03 9.71 3.42
N ALA A 806 0.06 8.43 3.04
CA ALA A 806 -0.50 7.94 1.80
C ALA A 806 -1.96 7.55 2.00
N ILE A 807 -2.86 8.16 1.21
CA ILE A 807 -4.31 7.92 1.32
C ILE A 807 -4.68 6.51 0.88
N SER A 808 -3.81 5.84 0.13
CA SER A 808 -3.90 4.41 -0.20
C SER A 808 -3.90 3.53 1.06
N GLN A 809 -3.17 3.93 2.10
CA GLN A 809 -2.97 3.10 3.30
C GLN A 809 -4.01 3.36 4.38
N ALA A 810 -4.58 4.57 4.44
CA ALA A 810 -5.54 4.92 5.50
C ALA A 810 -6.81 4.06 5.49
N PRO A 811 -7.46 3.73 4.35
CA PRO A 811 -8.61 2.81 4.34
C PRO A 811 -8.25 1.38 4.78
N LEU A 812 -7.10 0.85 4.34
CA LEU A 812 -6.62 -0.48 4.74
C LEU A 812 -6.40 -0.56 6.26
N HIS A 813 -5.76 0.48 6.81
CA HIS A 813 -5.61 0.68 8.25
C HIS A 813 -6.96 0.74 8.97
N ALA A 814 -7.91 1.52 8.44
CA ALA A 814 -9.22 1.69 9.06
C ALA A 814 -10.13 0.46 8.94
N GLY A 815 -9.79 -0.54 8.11
CA GLY A 815 -10.44 -1.85 8.09
C GLY A 815 -10.76 -2.48 6.73
N ILE A 816 -10.51 -1.78 5.61
CA ILE A 816 -10.75 -2.34 4.27
C ILE A 816 -9.93 -3.62 4.05
N ASN A 817 -10.51 -4.59 3.35
CA ASN A 817 -9.83 -5.85 3.00
C ASN A 817 -9.26 -5.84 1.57
N ALA A 818 -9.90 -5.12 0.66
CA ALA A 818 -9.39 -4.95 -0.70
C ALA A 818 -9.57 -3.53 -1.21
N LEU A 819 -8.47 -2.89 -1.64
CA LEU A 819 -8.48 -1.57 -2.26
C LEU A 819 -7.97 -1.63 -3.70
N ILE A 820 -8.74 -1.07 -4.63
CA ILE A 820 -8.31 -0.82 -6.01
C ILE A 820 -8.19 0.69 -6.21
N ALA A 821 -6.99 1.16 -6.53
CA ALA A 821 -6.70 2.58 -6.71
C ALA A 821 -5.54 2.82 -7.67
N SER A 822 -5.49 4.01 -8.27
CA SER A 822 -4.42 4.40 -9.19
C SER A 822 -3.27 5.10 -8.45
N PRO A 823 -2.01 4.65 -8.60
CA PRO A 823 -0.85 5.31 -8.01
C PRO A 823 -0.35 6.52 -8.81
N THR A 824 -1.01 6.86 -9.93
CA THR A 824 -0.66 7.98 -10.82
C THR A 824 -1.90 8.77 -11.26
N GLU A 825 -1.77 9.68 -12.23
CA GLU A 825 -2.93 10.36 -12.79
C GLU A 825 -3.90 9.39 -13.44
N THR A 826 -5.18 9.50 -13.09
CA THR A 826 -6.22 8.69 -13.69
C THR A 826 -6.69 9.25 -15.01
N ASN A 827 -6.84 8.39 -16.03
CA ASN A 827 -7.44 8.84 -17.27
C ASN A 827 -8.96 8.96 -17.13
N VAL A 828 -9.43 10.21 -17.05
CA VAL A 828 -10.84 10.52 -16.83
C VAL A 828 -11.49 11.02 -18.13
N PRO A 829 -12.30 10.22 -18.84
CA PRO A 829 -13.10 10.67 -19.98
C PRO A 829 -14.14 11.69 -19.55
N GLY A 830 -13.76 12.97 -19.59
CA GLY A 830 -14.60 14.06 -19.12
C GLY A 830 -15.63 14.51 -20.15
N GLY A 831 -16.90 14.59 -19.75
CA GLY A 831 -17.94 15.30 -20.50
C GLY A 831 -18.43 14.66 -21.81
N TYR A 832 -18.18 13.36 -22.01
CA TYR A 832 -18.62 12.60 -23.19
C TYR A 832 -20.02 12.01 -23.00
N LEU A 833 -21.04 12.66 -23.56
CA LEU A 833 -22.43 12.18 -23.57
C LEU A 833 -23.04 12.39 -24.96
N GLU A 834 -23.25 11.36 -25.76
CA GLU A 834 -23.87 11.52 -27.08
C GLU A 834 -25.38 11.83 -26.96
N PRO A 835 -26.01 12.58 -27.90
CA PRO A 835 -25.44 13.11 -29.13
C PRO A 835 -24.83 14.52 -28.99
N TYR A 836 -23.75 14.77 -29.73
CA TYR A 836 -23.28 16.13 -30.04
C TYR A 836 -23.99 16.73 -31.26
N LEU A 837 -24.09 18.06 -31.35
CA LEU A 837 -24.61 18.75 -32.54
C LEU A 837 -23.62 18.66 -33.70
N GLU A 838 -24.11 18.61 -34.94
CA GLU A 838 -23.24 18.57 -36.13
C GLU A 838 -22.40 19.85 -36.31
N LYS A 839 -21.24 19.70 -36.97
CA LYS A 839 -20.19 20.70 -37.21
C LYS A 839 -20.75 22.07 -37.59
N GLY A 840 -20.45 23.10 -36.78
CA GLY A 840 -20.57 24.51 -37.20
C GLY A 840 -21.07 25.47 -36.12
N ILE A 841 -21.64 24.97 -35.03
CA ILE A 841 -22.13 25.82 -33.93
C ILE A 841 -21.08 25.85 -32.81
N LYS A 842 -20.46 27.02 -32.57
CA LYS A 842 -19.50 27.24 -31.45
C LYS A 842 -20.05 26.85 -30.06
N TRP A 843 -21.35 26.66 -29.94
CA TRP A 843 -22.09 26.26 -28.73
C TRP A 843 -22.07 24.76 -28.42
N ASP A 844 -21.61 23.90 -29.34
CA ASP A 844 -21.55 22.44 -29.15
C ASP A 844 -20.51 22.00 -28.08
N ARG A 845 -19.65 22.91 -27.61
CA ARG A 845 -18.62 22.64 -26.58
C ARG A 845 -19.16 22.60 -25.13
N TYR A 846 -20.48 22.70 -24.97
CA TYR A 846 -21.16 22.69 -23.67
C TYR A 846 -22.07 21.45 -23.51
N ASN A 847 -22.23 20.64 -24.57
CA ASN A 847 -22.94 19.35 -24.64
C ASN A 847 -24.18 19.15 -23.72
N ILE A 848 -25.02 20.18 -23.57
CA ILE A 848 -26.25 20.07 -22.78
C ILE A 848 -27.20 19.05 -23.40
N ILE A 849 -27.22 18.95 -24.73
CA ILE A 849 -28.15 18.08 -25.45
C ILE A 849 -27.85 16.61 -25.13
N GLY A 850 -26.58 16.21 -25.16
CA GLY A 850 -26.14 14.92 -24.66
C GLY A 850 -26.60 14.64 -23.25
N ASN A 851 -26.39 15.58 -22.32
CA ASN A 851 -26.84 15.46 -20.94
C ASN A 851 -28.37 15.26 -20.83
N ILE A 852 -29.16 16.11 -21.48
CA ILE A 852 -30.63 16.01 -21.45
C ILE A 852 -31.10 14.69 -22.07
N ALA A 853 -30.56 14.31 -23.23
CA ALA A 853 -30.92 13.09 -23.93
C ALA A 853 -30.65 11.85 -23.07
N ASN A 854 -29.44 11.74 -22.52
CA ASN A 854 -29.06 10.60 -21.66
C ASN A 854 -29.87 10.57 -20.37
N ARG A 855 -30.21 11.71 -19.75
CA ARG A 855 -31.13 11.71 -18.59
C ARG A 855 -32.52 11.22 -18.94
N LEU A 856 -33.05 11.60 -20.10
CA LEU A 856 -34.36 11.13 -20.55
C LEU A 856 -34.33 9.63 -20.88
N ASN A 857 -33.21 9.12 -21.36
CA ASN A 857 -33.00 7.70 -21.63
C ASN A 857 -32.80 6.89 -20.33
N ALA A 858 -32.01 7.38 -19.38
CA ALA A 858 -31.80 6.76 -18.08
C ALA A 858 -33.11 6.59 -17.30
N ARG A 859 -34.03 7.57 -17.40
CA ARG A 859 -35.40 7.45 -16.86
C ARG A 859 -36.23 6.31 -17.46
N LYS A 860 -35.82 5.79 -18.62
CA LYS A 860 -36.42 4.62 -19.29
C LYS A 860 -35.62 3.33 -19.05
N GLY A 861 -34.56 3.38 -18.24
CA GLY A 861 -33.66 2.26 -17.98
C GLY A 861 -32.49 2.13 -18.97
N ASN A 862 -32.32 3.08 -19.89
CA ASN A 862 -31.23 3.05 -20.87
C ASN A 862 -30.12 4.02 -20.45
N TYR A 863 -29.03 3.49 -19.92
CA TYR A 863 -27.89 4.27 -19.43
C TYR A 863 -26.81 4.43 -20.52
N PRO A 864 -25.91 5.43 -20.39
CA PRO A 864 -24.75 5.54 -21.27
C PRO A 864 -23.83 4.32 -21.15
N GLU A 865 -23.17 3.96 -22.25
CA GLU A 865 -22.14 2.92 -22.25
C GLU A 865 -20.94 3.33 -21.40
N PHE A 866 -20.29 2.33 -20.80
CA PHE A 866 -19.04 2.53 -20.06
C PHE A 866 -17.86 2.60 -21.03
N HIS A 867 -16.86 3.40 -20.64
CA HIS A 867 -15.58 3.54 -21.33
C HIS A 867 -14.49 3.74 -20.30
N PHE A 868 -13.24 3.38 -20.61
CA PHE A 868 -12.09 3.48 -19.70
C PHE A 868 -12.31 2.75 -18.36
N GLY A 869 -11.84 3.31 -17.23
CA GLY A 869 -11.92 2.70 -15.90
C GLY A 869 -13.30 2.11 -15.54
N PRO A 870 -14.42 2.81 -15.81
CA PRO A 870 -15.76 2.25 -15.67
C PRO A 870 -16.01 0.85 -16.27
N ILE A 871 -15.37 0.48 -17.39
CA ILE A 871 -15.45 -0.88 -17.94
C ILE A 871 -14.77 -1.88 -17.01
N ILE A 872 -13.53 -1.59 -16.59
CA ILE A 872 -12.77 -2.46 -15.69
C ILE A 872 -13.56 -2.69 -14.40
N TYR A 873 -14.13 -1.64 -13.79
CA TYR A 873 -14.84 -1.82 -12.52
C TYR A 873 -16.20 -2.50 -12.68
N SER A 874 -16.93 -2.25 -13.78
CA SER A 874 -18.18 -2.98 -14.02
C SER A 874 -17.91 -4.46 -14.21
N ASP A 875 -16.94 -4.80 -15.05
CA ASP A 875 -16.55 -6.19 -15.31
C ASP A 875 -16.02 -6.84 -14.03
N PHE A 876 -15.22 -6.13 -13.24
CA PHE A 876 -14.74 -6.61 -11.93
C PHE A 876 -15.89 -7.04 -11.02
N PHE A 877 -16.92 -6.19 -10.85
CA PHE A 877 -18.07 -6.56 -10.02
C PHE A 877 -18.91 -7.69 -10.63
N GLU A 878 -19.04 -7.75 -11.96
CA GLU A 878 -19.70 -8.86 -12.64
C GLU A 878 -18.97 -10.18 -12.40
N TYR A 879 -17.63 -10.19 -12.51
CA TYR A 879 -16.79 -11.34 -12.21
C TYR A 879 -16.86 -11.76 -10.74
N LEU A 880 -16.85 -10.81 -9.80
CA LEU A 880 -17.13 -11.12 -8.40
C LEU A 880 -18.50 -11.80 -8.24
N GLY A 881 -19.52 -11.34 -8.96
CA GLY A 881 -20.84 -11.96 -9.00
C GLY A 881 -20.86 -13.42 -9.51
N LEU A 882 -19.79 -13.86 -10.17
CA LEU A 882 -19.58 -15.24 -10.62
C LEU A 882 -18.77 -16.09 -9.62
N ASP A 883 -18.64 -15.64 -8.37
CA ASP A 883 -17.89 -16.32 -7.30
C ASP A 883 -16.39 -16.42 -7.60
N GLN A 884 -15.84 -15.33 -8.15
CA GLN A 884 -14.41 -15.16 -8.33
C GLN A 884 -13.83 -14.30 -7.21
N ASP A 885 -12.61 -14.62 -6.78
CA ASP A 885 -11.83 -13.78 -5.88
C ASP A 885 -11.44 -12.44 -6.53
N VAL A 886 -11.04 -11.48 -5.69
CA VAL A 886 -10.73 -10.11 -6.13
C VAL A 886 -9.58 -10.05 -7.14
N GLY A 887 -8.59 -10.93 -7.05
CA GLY A 887 -7.46 -10.97 -7.97
C GLY A 887 -7.87 -11.46 -9.36
N THR A 888 -8.60 -12.57 -9.40
CA THR A 888 -9.13 -13.19 -10.61
C THR A 888 -10.10 -12.25 -11.32
N ALA A 889 -11.02 -11.64 -10.56
CA ALA A 889 -11.98 -10.69 -11.11
C ALA A 889 -11.28 -9.47 -11.73
N LEU A 890 -10.24 -8.91 -11.08
CA LEU A 890 -9.53 -7.75 -11.62
C LEU A 890 -8.68 -8.10 -12.83
N ARG A 891 -7.98 -9.24 -12.82
CA ARG A 891 -7.23 -9.77 -13.97
C ARG A 891 -8.14 -9.90 -15.19
N ASN A 892 -9.26 -10.60 -15.04
CA ASN A 892 -10.18 -10.86 -16.15
C ASN A 892 -10.80 -9.55 -16.68
N ALA A 893 -11.23 -8.65 -15.77
CA ALA A 893 -11.74 -7.34 -16.16
C ALA A 893 -10.71 -6.48 -16.91
N ARG A 894 -9.43 -6.54 -16.50
CA ARG A 894 -8.33 -5.86 -17.16
C ARG A 894 -8.06 -6.42 -18.55
N ASN A 895 -7.99 -7.74 -18.70
CA ASN A 895 -7.73 -8.39 -19.98
C ASN A 895 -8.87 -8.19 -20.99
N ASP A 896 -10.11 -8.08 -20.50
CA ASP A 896 -11.30 -7.80 -21.33
C ASP A 896 -11.38 -6.33 -21.81
N TYR A 897 -10.75 -5.40 -21.08
CA TYR A 897 -10.94 -3.97 -21.27
C TYR A 897 -10.50 -3.47 -22.65
N LEU A 898 -9.25 -3.75 -23.05
CA LEU A 898 -8.71 -3.26 -24.31
C LEU A 898 -9.54 -3.77 -25.51
N PRO A 899 -9.85 -5.08 -25.63
CA PRO A 899 -10.76 -5.57 -26.67
C PRO A 899 -12.13 -4.89 -26.71
N LYS A 900 -12.73 -4.60 -25.55
CA LYS A 900 -14.06 -3.97 -25.45
C LYS A 900 -14.04 -2.49 -25.87
N ASP A 901 -13.01 -1.74 -25.50
CA ASP A 901 -12.98 -0.28 -25.68
C ASP A 901 -12.12 0.18 -26.87
N TRP A 902 -11.36 -0.72 -27.53
CA TRP A 902 -10.36 -0.34 -28.55
C TRP A 902 -10.91 0.48 -29.73
N ASP A 903 -12.06 0.10 -30.26
CA ASP A 903 -12.67 0.78 -31.42
C ASP A 903 -13.52 1.98 -31.02
N ALA A 904 -13.72 2.23 -29.71
CA ALA A 904 -14.46 3.39 -29.23
C ALA A 904 -13.76 4.69 -29.61
N THR A 905 -14.53 5.65 -30.13
CA THR A 905 -14.06 6.97 -30.57
C THR A 905 -14.79 8.08 -29.84
N PHE A 906 -14.06 9.11 -29.42
CA PHE A 906 -14.58 10.14 -28.53
C PHE A 906 -14.48 11.55 -29.12
N LYS A 907 -15.55 12.33 -28.94
CA LYS A 907 -15.52 13.79 -29.11
C LYS A 907 -15.17 14.46 -27.80
N TRP A 908 -13.90 14.35 -27.41
CA TRP A 908 -13.42 14.90 -26.14
C TRP A 908 -13.54 16.43 -26.13
N VAL A 909 -14.02 17.01 -25.02
CA VAL A 909 -14.05 18.47 -24.82
C VAL A 909 -13.07 18.83 -23.70
N PRO A 910 -11.85 19.29 -24.04
CA PRO A 910 -11.30 19.50 -25.39
C PRO A 910 -10.49 18.31 -25.89
N PRO A 911 -10.35 18.16 -27.22
CA PRO A 911 -9.53 17.09 -27.77
C PRO A 911 -8.11 17.16 -27.20
N LEU A 912 -7.57 15.98 -26.94
CA LEU A 912 -6.19 15.72 -26.52
C LEU A 912 -5.15 16.26 -27.51
N ALA A 913 -5.58 16.64 -28.71
CA ALA A 913 -4.74 17.29 -29.70
C ALA A 913 -4.60 18.81 -29.43
N ALA A 914 -3.36 19.24 -29.22
CA ALA A 914 -2.92 20.61 -29.46
C ALA A 914 -3.27 21.03 -30.91
N GLY A 915 -4.47 21.57 -31.13
CA GLY A 915 -4.93 21.96 -32.48
C GLY A 915 -6.42 22.11 -32.67
N GLY A 916 -7.24 21.54 -31.77
CA GLY A 916 -8.69 21.74 -31.81
C GLY A 916 -9.43 20.88 -32.84
N VAL A 917 -10.61 20.44 -32.40
CA VAL A 917 -11.75 19.84 -33.12
C VAL A 917 -11.40 19.04 -34.39
N ASN A 918 -10.81 17.86 -34.19
CA ASN A 918 -11.09 16.70 -35.03
C ASN A 918 -11.48 15.55 -34.09
N LEU A 919 -12.39 14.67 -34.53
CA LEU A 919 -12.58 13.35 -33.90
C LEU A 919 -11.18 12.76 -33.75
N ALA A 920 -10.72 12.49 -32.53
CA ALA A 920 -9.46 11.78 -32.35
C ALA A 920 -9.74 10.33 -32.78
N PRO A 921 -9.22 9.84 -33.92
CA PRO A 921 -9.43 8.47 -34.33
C PRO A 921 -8.59 7.57 -33.42
N ASN A 922 -9.26 6.86 -32.50
CA ASN A 922 -8.66 6.07 -31.41
C ASN A 922 -7.76 6.92 -30.48
N VAL A 923 -7.71 6.59 -29.18
CA VAL A 923 -6.79 7.25 -28.22
C VAL A 923 -5.98 6.18 -27.50
N PRO A 924 -5.07 5.46 -28.20
CA PRO A 924 -4.38 4.29 -27.65
C PRO A 924 -3.64 4.58 -26.35
N GLU A 925 -2.89 5.69 -26.29
CA GLU A 925 -2.17 6.15 -25.09
C GLU A 925 -3.08 6.25 -23.85
N HIS A 926 -4.32 6.72 -24.00
CA HIS A 926 -5.28 6.83 -22.91
C HIS A 926 -5.83 5.47 -22.47
N LYS A 927 -6.05 4.57 -23.42
CA LYS A 927 -6.57 3.23 -23.15
C LYS A 927 -5.50 2.38 -22.45
N TYR A 928 -4.27 2.40 -22.95
CA TYR A 928 -3.15 1.74 -22.29
C TYR A 928 -2.85 2.31 -20.90
N LEU A 929 -2.96 3.62 -20.70
CA LEU A 929 -2.88 4.20 -19.35
C LEU A 929 -3.92 3.57 -18.41
N THR A 930 -5.19 3.47 -18.84
CA THR A 930 -6.25 2.83 -18.06
C THR A 930 -6.01 1.34 -17.79
N TYR A 931 -5.41 0.62 -18.73
CA TYR A 931 -5.01 -0.78 -18.52
C TYR A 931 -3.95 -0.89 -17.39
N GLN A 932 -2.97 0.01 -17.39
CA GLN A 932 -1.80 -0.04 -16.49
C GLN A 932 -2.05 0.54 -15.09
N GLU A 933 -3.02 1.44 -14.91
CA GLU A 933 -3.07 2.32 -13.74
C GLU A 933 -3.60 1.69 -12.45
N TYR A 934 -4.49 0.70 -12.48
CA TYR A 934 -5.12 0.21 -11.24
C TYR A 934 -4.29 -0.88 -10.56
N CYS A 935 -3.90 -0.66 -9.31
CA CYS A 935 -3.27 -1.69 -8.47
C CYS A 935 -4.28 -2.27 -7.48
N LEU A 936 -4.13 -3.56 -7.14
CA LEU A 936 -4.90 -4.23 -6.09
C LEU A 936 -4.08 -4.33 -4.81
N TYR A 937 -4.54 -3.67 -3.75
CA TYR A 937 -3.99 -3.80 -2.40
C TYR A 937 -4.85 -4.77 -1.58
N ALA A 938 -4.54 -6.06 -1.66
CA ALA A 938 -5.23 -7.16 -0.98
C ALA A 938 -4.42 -8.48 -1.09
N ASP A 939 -4.83 -9.50 -0.34
CA ASP A 939 -4.61 -10.90 -0.77
C ASP A 939 -5.42 -11.12 -2.07
N PRO A 940 -4.78 -11.46 -3.20
CA PRO A 940 -5.51 -11.66 -4.45
C PRO A 940 -6.54 -12.80 -4.37
N ALA A 941 -6.33 -13.81 -3.52
CA ALA A 941 -7.24 -14.94 -3.33
C ALA A 941 -8.36 -14.64 -2.31
N PHE A 942 -8.56 -13.38 -1.91
CA PHE A 942 -9.70 -12.99 -1.08
C PHE A 942 -11.00 -13.12 -1.87
N ASN A 943 -11.91 -13.98 -1.41
CA ASN A 943 -13.25 -14.12 -1.97
C ASN A 943 -14.26 -13.36 -1.09
N PRO A 944 -14.79 -12.22 -1.55
CA PRO A 944 -15.71 -11.40 -0.78
C PRO A 944 -17.15 -11.92 -0.86
N TYR A 945 -17.98 -11.56 0.13
CA TYR A 945 -19.40 -11.89 0.09
C TYR A 945 -20.14 -11.11 -1.01
N MET A 946 -20.95 -11.82 -1.80
CA MET A 946 -21.91 -11.25 -2.75
C MET A 946 -23.34 -11.77 -2.47
N PRO A 947 -24.38 -10.92 -2.41
CA PRO A 947 -25.73 -11.32 -1.98
C PRO A 947 -26.43 -12.42 -2.79
N ASN A 948 -26.04 -12.61 -4.05
CA ASN A 948 -26.68 -13.54 -4.98
C ASN A 948 -25.95 -14.91 -5.08
N GLN A 949 -24.94 -15.16 -4.24
CA GLN A 949 -24.18 -16.41 -4.21
C GLN A 949 -24.75 -17.45 -3.25
#